data_AF-A0A428ZFY9-F1
#
_entry.id   AF-A0A428ZFY9-F1
#
_cell.length_a   1.000
_cell.length_b   1.000
_cell.length_c   1.000
_cell.angle_alpha   90.00
_cell.angle_beta   90.00
_cell.angle_gamma   90.00
#
_symmetry.space_group_name_H-M   'P 1'
#
loop_
_entity.id
_entity.type
_entity.pdbx_description
1 polymer ?
#
loop_
_entity_poly.entity_id
_entity_poly.type
_entity_poly.pdbx_seq_one_letter_code
_entity_poly.pdbx_strand_id
1 'polypeptide(L)'
;MTLEAAALAALEKSLTAAATQVGKRLWTRHLSAAGRRERVSADVIKQLMAYDFSGRFRLTMILPALPAGISLAAVRKKLEGPVFQGLTHELVAARLMSMPQSVVSNVCENMQLATHLEFPDSDPELTMAFGKVLFDEIDRVVQELVAKLDTLHLKGLAELRQTAALTLLNAGSDNIKRHNSYLKQSTSLQQAAELAGWVTTYRAQLRFAHGHIVPPDFERKQKIPIDSLFVSPKVSPRNNERTTSVTDVWSLFHEIDRTVLLGDPGGGKSTASNAMAWHAADDKDGPIPFMVILRTVVDLKQSILGHIESGLSAYYQCTPPPGAVEGLLLSGRAIVFFDGLDELIDTSKRRAVTERVELFCTKYPLTRVIVTSRRVGYEEAAMDRSVFEVFELAEFSDENVETYVQNWFVHVDGAAEGRARQLAESFVQESQAVPDLRRNPLMLALMCIIYRGQHWIPRNRPEMYEHCAKLLFEKWDSSREIYVKLKASAHVDGAIKQLAYWMFTTPEAAQGVVESELVREAVAYLEPAFSSLPEAEQAARQFIEFCRGRGWVLTDVGTTASGESLFAFTHRTFMEYFAAFELVRRHNGPENIARTVLPHIAAAEWEIVAQLAVQISDRHFRDGAARLLSTVLTNKRYRSAASRRNIHAFAMRCLGFAHVPVPLARQIAAAFIETMLQPQDTEIIPQQYLLIPELHEPVEQEIFTILSAAITAGDSRRRDTAIEVALHLPTIMTRLHERDTDAAFDAFDRWTELRRRIFEAHRETILANGNATVWFAAWRHGFISLSDLVTEGPFAQTYPLNIFFAEPKYRYIQGGWIEFGPFLPERLLQLGGGTVEEFPMTIAEIDWLNSFIDGLGDPPWISVPRIRVHPFEKRGTLRTEELTTDRGWLLLRLMLITVEAMTYPATASDSRDYYQVLEELGDCRLNCRKLPEWLADAFDQLQPERLELVKAWLTKQVNFVADAED
;
A
#
# COMPACT_ATOMS: atom_id res chain seq x y z
N MET A 1 -27.27 -0.02 32.06
CA MET A 1 -27.69 1.23 31.40
C MET A 1 -29.21 1.23 31.26
N THR A 2 -29.87 2.34 31.57
CA THR A 2 -31.28 2.52 31.22
C THR A 2 -31.43 2.53 29.69
N LEU A 3 -32.60 2.16 29.16
CA LEU A 3 -32.87 2.15 27.71
C LEU A 3 -32.68 3.53 27.06
N GLU A 4 -32.94 4.60 27.81
CA GLU A 4 -32.68 5.99 27.43
C GLU A 4 -31.18 6.26 27.25
N ALA A 5 -30.34 5.81 28.19
CA ALA A 5 -28.89 5.94 28.09
C ALA A 5 -28.32 5.15 26.89
N ALA A 6 -28.96 4.05 26.50
CA ALA A 6 -28.54 3.26 25.36
C ALA A 6 -28.88 3.91 24.00
N ALA A 7 -30.03 4.59 23.89
CA ALA A 7 -30.38 5.36 22.68
C ALA A 7 -29.50 6.61 22.50
N LEU A 8 -29.11 7.25 23.61
CA LEU A 8 -28.12 8.34 23.61
C LEU A 8 -26.76 7.88 23.13
N ALA A 9 -26.24 6.79 23.72
CA ALA A 9 -24.95 6.23 23.33
C ALA A 9 -24.90 5.87 21.83
N ALA A 10 -26.03 5.48 21.23
CA ALA A 10 -26.13 5.25 19.79
C ALA A 10 -25.96 6.53 18.96
N LEU A 11 -26.62 7.63 19.35
CA LEU A 11 -26.48 8.94 18.69
C LEU A 11 -25.07 9.50 18.84
N GLU A 12 -24.51 9.42 20.04
CA GLU A 12 -23.13 9.84 20.34
C GLU A 12 -22.14 9.03 19.50
N LYS A 13 -22.30 7.70 19.43
CA LYS A 13 -21.47 6.84 18.57
C LYS A 13 -21.58 7.20 17.09
N SER A 14 -22.79 7.48 16.60
CA SER A 14 -23.03 7.90 15.21
C SER A 14 -22.34 9.23 14.89
N LEU A 15 -22.45 10.22 15.77
CA LEU A 15 -21.76 11.51 15.62
C LEU A 15 -20.24 11.38 15.69
N THR A 16 -19.73 10.57 16.61
CA THR A 16 -18.28 10.30 16.73
C THR A 16 -17.75 9.65 15.46
N ALA A 17 -18.46 8.64 14.93
CA ALA A 17 -18.11 8.01 13.66
C ALA A 17 -18.11 9.03 12.51
N ALA A 18 -19.12 9.90 12.47
CA ALA A 18 -19.25 10.92 11.45
C ALA A 18 -18.17 12.01 11.50
N ALA A 19 -17.90 12.56 12.68
CA ALA A 19 -16.85 13.55 12.89
C ALA A 19 -15.47 12.95 12.57
N THR A 20 -15.23 11.70 12.98
CA THR A 20 -14.00 10.97 12.70
C THR A 20 -13.81 10.72 11.22
N GLN A 21 -14.85 10.24 10.52
CA GLN A 21 -14.78 9.94 9.10
C GLN A 21 -14.60 11.20 8.25
N VAL A 22 -15.33 12.28 8.56
CA VAL A 22 -15.17 13.57 7.88
C VAL A 22 -13.79 14.17 8.18
N GLY A 23 -13.31 14.09 9.42
CA GLY A 23 -11.98 14.54 9.83
C GLY A 23 -10.85 13.81 9.11
N LYS A 24 -10.87 12.46 9.10
CA LYS A 24 -9.89 11.63 8.37
C LYS A 24 -9.86 11.91 6.86
N ARG A 25 -10.98 12.31 6.25
CA ARG A 25 -11.06 12.62 4.81
C ARG A 25 -10.55 14.00 4.45
N LEU A 26 -10.68 14.95 5.36
CA LEU A 26 -10.06 16.27 5.23
C LEU A 26 -8.52 16.17 5.34
N TRP A 27 -8.02 15.13 6.03
CA TRP A 27 -6.59 14.84 6.21
C TRP A 27 -5.92 14.34 4.92
N THR A 28 -6.46 13.29 4.30
CA THR A 28 -5.80 12.58 3.19
C THR A 28 -5.71 13.39 1.89
N ARG A 29 -6.55 14.42 1.71
CA ARG A 29 -6.53 15.31 0.52
C ARG A 29 -5.47 16.42 0.53
N HIS A 30 -4.73 16.61 1.63
CA HIS A 30 -3.80 17.75 1.78
C HIS A 30 -2.30 17.41 1.70
N LEU A 31 -1.96 16.16 1.35
CA LEU A 31 -0.59 15.64 1.32
C LEU A 31 0.27 16.05 0.11
N SER A 32 -0.03 17.20 -0.54
CA SER A 32 0.84 17.74 -1.58
C SER A 32 1.74 18.88 -1.05
N ALA A 33 2.98 18.52 -0.73
CA ALA A 33 4.22 19.31 -0.85
C ALA A 33 4.30 20.75 -0.28
N ALA A 34 3.54 21.08 0.77
CA ALA A 34 3.78 22.30 1.52
C ALA A 34 3.48 22.11 3.02
N GLY A 35 4.49 21.71 3.79
CA GLY A 35 4.42 21.38 5.22
C GLY A 35 3.89 22.46 6.18
N ARG A 36 3.45 23.62 5.67
CA ARG A 36 2.65 24.58 6.44
C ARG A 36 1.14 24.38 6.33
N ARG A 37 0.60 23.79 5.25
CA ARG A 37 -0.84 23.56 5.05
C ARG A 37 -1.34 22.26 5.69
N GLU A 38 -0.50 21.23 5.68
CA GLU A 38 -0.75 19.93 6.33
C GLU A 38 -0.93 20.08 7.85
N ARG A 39 -0.05 20.87 8.45
CA ARG A 39 0.05 21.08 9.90
C ARG A 39 -1.21 21.72 10.51
N VAL A 40 -1.79 22.73 9.86
CA VAL A 40 -2.90 23.51 10.43
C VAL A 40 -4.26 22.80 10.31
N SER A 41 -4.37 21.85 9.37
CA SER A 41 -5.55 20.98 9.22
C SER A 41 -5.55 19.83 10.24
N ALA A 42 -4.37 19.34 10.65
CA ALA A 42 -4.19 18.29 11.65
C ALA A 42 -4.85 18.60 13.00
N ASP A 43 -4.70 19.85 13.47
CA ASP A 43 -5.24 20.30 14.76
C ASP A 43 -6.77 20.32 14.76
N VAL A 44 -7.39 20.78 13.67
CA VAL A 44 -8.85 20.74 13.51
C VAL A 44 -9.35 19.30 13.56
N ILE A 45 -8.63 18.37 12.93
CA ILE A 45 -8.98 16.94 12.87
C ILE A 45 -8.74 16.23 14.21
N LYS A 46 -7.65 16.54 14.91
CA LYS A 46 -7.40 16.05 16.29
C LYS A 46 -8.53 16.48 17.22
N GLN A 47 -8.97 17.74 17.12
CA GLN A 47 -10.10 18.23 17.89
C GLN A 47 -11.43 17.60 17.47
N LEU A 48 -11.62 17.28 16.19
CA LEU A 48 -12.79 16.53 15.70
C LEU A 48 -12.83 15.10 16.24
N MET A 49 -11.71 14.38 16.21
CA MET A 49 -11.60 12.99 16.68
C MET A 49 -11.66 12.88 18.21
N ALA A 50 -11.14 13.88 18.92
CA ALA A 50 -11.15 13.94 20.38
C ALA A 50 -12.39 14.63 20.95
N TYR A 51 -13.35 15.05 20.11
CA TYR A 51 -14.54 15.71 20.59
C TYR A 51 -15.46 14.72 21.32
N ASP A 52 -15.57 14.90 22.63
CA ASP A 52 -16.48 14.10 23.44
C ASP A 52 -17.93 14.57 23.29
N PHE A 53 -18.73 13.70 22.67
CA PHE A 53 -20.17 13.88 22.51
C PHE A 53 -20.98 13.41 23.73
N SER A 54 -20.33 12.78 24.72
CA SER A 54 -21.00 12.18 25.88
C SER A 54 -21.82 13.21 26.68
N GLY A 55 -23.10 12.90 26.91
CA GLY A 55 -24.01 13.72 27.72
C GLY A 55 -24.39 15.07 27.10
N ARG A 56 -24.07 15.30 25.82
CA ARG A 56 -24.36 16.56 25.13
C ARG A 56 -25.83 16.69 24.73
N PHE A 57 -26.52 15.58 24.53
CA PHE A 57 -27.91 15.52 24.08
C PHE A 57 -28.91 15.70 25.23
N ARG A 58 -29.98 16.48 24.99
CA ARG A 58 -31.02 16.82 25.96
C ARG A 58 -32.19 15.84 25.88
N LEU A 59 -32.20 14.87 26.80
CA LEU A 59 -33.33 13.93 26.96
C LEU A 59 -34.66 14.63 27.22
N THR A 60 -34.63 15.79 27.88
CA THR A 60 -35.81 16.63 28.13
C THR A 60 -36.47 17.17 26.86
N MET A 61 -35.75 17.16 25.72
CA MET A 61 -36.27 17.56 24.42
C MET A 61 -36.68 16.35 23.58
N ILE A 62 -35.85 15.30 23.55
CA ILE A 62 -36.05 14.13 22.68
C ILE A 62 -37.18 13.22 23.19
N LEU A 63 -37.21 12.91 24.49
CA LEU A 63 -38.15 11.92 25.03
C LEU A 63 -39.62 12.36 24.97
N PRO A 64 -39.99 13.63 25.27
CA PRO A 64 -41.37 14.07 25.17
C PRO A 64 -41.89 14.13 23.73
N ALA A 65 -41.00 14.23 22.75
CA ALA A 65 -41.35 14.24 21.34
C ALA A 65 -41.55 12.82 20.78
N LEU A 66 -41.21 11.77 21.54
CA LEU A 66 -41.36 10.39 21.11
C LEU A 66 -42.86 10.01 21.05
N PRO A 67 -43.38 9.57 19.89
CA PRO A 67 -44.78 9.15 19.76
C PRO A 67 -45.14 7.99 20.69
N ALA A 68 -46.34 8.05 21.28
CA ALA A 68 -46.87 6.99 22.12
C ALA A 68 -47.01 5.68 21.32
N GLY A 69 -46.42 4.60 21.83
CA GLY A 69 -46.42 3.27 21.17
C GLY A 69 -45.08 2.88 20.53
N ILE A 70 -44.15 3.82 20.35
CA ILE A 70 -42.79 3.51 19.88
C ILE A 70 -41.90 3.21 21.08
N SER A 71 -41.33 1.99 21.13
CA SER A 71 -40.39 1.63 22.20
C SER A 71 -39.02 2.28 21.99
N LEU A 72 -38.38 2.71 23.08
CA LEU A 72 -36.99 3.24 23.05
C LEU A 72 -35.97 2.25 22.48
N ALA A 73 -36.23 0.94 22.62
CA ALA A 73 -35.41 -0.10 22.01
C ALA A 73 -35.51 -0.09 20.47
N ALA A 74 -36.70 0.15 19.92
CA ALA A 74 -36.91 0.30 18.49
C ALA A 74 -36.25 1.58 17.98
N VAL A 75 -36.38 2.70 18.70
CA VAL A 75 -35.72 3.97 18.37
C VAL A 75 -34.21 3.78 18.27
N ARG A 76 -33.59 3.20 19.29
CA ARG A 76 -32.15 2.91 19.30
C ARG A 76 -31.72 2.13 18.06
N LYS A 77 -32.41 1.02 17.77
CA LYS A 77 -32.09 0.15 16.63
C LYS A 77 -32.17 0.89 15.29
N LYS A 78 -33.11 1.82 15.14
CA LYS A 78 -33.28 2.61 13.91
C LYS A 78 -32.24 3.73 13.79
N LEU A 79 -31.91 4.41 14.90
CA LEU A 79 -30.86 5.44 14.94
C LEU A 79 -29.46 4.88 14.63
N GLU A 80 -29.18 3.64 15.04
CA GLU A 80 -27.95 2.93 14.67
C GLU A 80 -27.94 2.51 13.18
N GLY A 81 -29.07 2.61 12.47
CA GLY A 81 -29.23 2.17 11.09
C GLY A 81 -28.63 3.11 10.03
N PRO A 82 -28.40 2.60 8.81
CA PRO A 82 -27.63 3.29 7.76
C PRO A 82 -28.27 4.58 7.24
N VAL A 83 -29.59 4.73 7.36
CA VAL A 83 -30.33 5.94 6.96
C VAL A 83 -29.98 7.10 7.89
N PHE A 84 -30.14 6.91 9.21
CA PHE A 84 -29.84 7.94 10.21
C PHE A 84 -28.35 8.23 10.30
N GLN A 85 -27.48 7.20 10.20
CA GLN A 85 -26.04 7.43 10.12
C GLN A 85 -25.68 8.27 8.88
N GLY A 86 -26.26 7.98 7.70
CA GLY A 86 -26.02 8.75 6.48
C GLY A 86 -26.38 10.24 6.63
N LEU A 87 -27.56 10.53 7.16
CA LEU A 87 -28.03 11.91 7.38
C LEU A 87 -27.19 12.64 8.45
N THR A 88 -26.69 11.92 9.44
CA THR A 88 -25.79 12.47 10.48
C THR A 88 -24.43 12.86 9.86
N HIS A 89 -23.86 12.00 9.02
CA HIS A 89 -22.65 12.30 8.25
C HIS A 89 -22.82 13.54 7.37
N GLU A 90 -23.95 13.62 6.67
CA GLU A 90 -24.28 14.73 5.79
C GLU A 90 -24.38 16.06 6.55
N LEU A 91 -25.04 16.06 7.71
CA LEU A 91 -25.15 17.23 8.58
C LEU A 91 -23.79 17.70 9.11
N VAL A 92 -22.97 16.77 9.61
CA VAL A 92 -21.62 17.07 10.12
C VAL A 92 -20.75 17.68 9.02
N ALA A 93 -20.76 17.10 7.82
CA ALA A 93 -20.05 17.63 6.67
C ALA A 93 -20.56 19.02 6.28
N ALA A 94 -21.88 19.19 6.17
CA ALA A 94 -22.50 20.45 5.78
C ALA A 94 -22.14 21.60 6.74
N ARG A 95 -22.13 21.34 8.05
CA ARG A 95 -21.79 22.35 9.07
C ARG A 95 -20.30 22.65 9.15
N LEU A 96 -19.43 21.63 9.10
CA LEU A 96 -17.97 21.84 9.11
C LEU A 96 -17.48 22.64 7.91
N MET A 97 -18.07 22.38 6.73
CA MET A 97 -17.73 23.05 5.48
C MET A 97 -18.48 24.37 5.24
N SER A 98 -19.29 24.83 6.21
CA SER A 98 -20.10 26.06 6.10
C SER A 98 -20.99 26.09 4.85
N MET A 99 -21.65 24.97 4.54
CA MET A 99 -22.57 24.88 3.41
C MET A 99 -23.81 25.79 3.61
N PRO A 100 -24.47 26.23 2.52
CA PRO A 100 -25.65 27.09 2.60
C PRO A 100 -26.77 26.50 3.44
N GLN A 101 -27.54 27.34 4.12
CA GLN A 101 -28.64 26.90 5.00
C GLN A 101 -29.70 26.05 4.28
N SER A 102 -29.86 26.20 2.95
CA SER A 102 -30.73 25.33 2.15
C SER A 102 -30.32 23.85 2.18
N VAL A 103 -29.03 23.53 2.29
CA VAL A 103 -28.53 22.15 2.36
C VAL A 103 -28.90 21.55 3.71
N VAL A 104 -28.70 22.31 4.77
CA VAL A 104 -29.07 21.95 6.14
C VAL A 104 -30.59 21.74 6.26
N SER A 105 -31.40 22.60 5.65
CA SER A 105 -32.86 22.45 5.60
C SER A 105 -33.29 21.16 4.93
N ASN A 106 -32.62 20.73 3.86
CA ASN A 106 -32.90 19.44 3.22
C ASN A 106 -32.58 18.27 4.14
N VAL A 107 -31.46 18.30 4.86
CA VAL A 107 -31.13 17.25 5.84
C VAL A 107 -32.20 17.19 6.95
N CYS A 108 -32.75 18.32 7.36
CA CYS A 108 -33.87 18.39 8.29
C CYS A 108 -35.12 17.72 7.73
N GLU A 109 -35.55 18.10 6.52
CA GLU A 109 -36.70 17.50 5.84
C GLU A 109 -36.52 15.98 5.70
N ASN A 110 -35.32 15.53 5.31
CA ASN A 110 -34.96 14.13 5.18
C ASN A 110 -34.99 13.37 6.50
N MET A 111 -34.61 14.02 7.61
CA MET A 111 -34.65 13.44 8.95
C MET A 111 -36.10 13.28 9.46
N GLN A 112 -36.94 14.30 9.26
CA GLN A 112 -38.38 14.25 9.58
C GLN A 112 -39.08 13.16 8.80
N LEU A 113 -38.73 13.05 7.52
CA LEU A 113 -39.20 12.01 6.65
C LEU A 113 -38.71 10.63 7.15
N ALA A 114 -37.41 10.46 7.41
CA ALA A 114 -36.80 9.19 7.83
C ALA A 114 -37.46 8.62 9.09
N THR A 115 -37.79 9.45 10.08
CA THR A 115 -38.50 8.99 11.27
C THR A 115 -39.91 8.49 10.98
N HIS A 116 -40.63 9.09 10.04
CA HIS A 116 -41.96 8.61 9.66
C HIS A 116 -41.91 7.20 9.04
N LEU A 117 -40.98 6.94 8.11
CA LEU A 117 -40.88 5.61 7.50
C LEU A 117 -40.41 4.52 8.44
N GLU A 118 -39.51 4.85 9.35
CA GLU A 118 -38.90 3.86 10.23
C GLU A 118 -39.87 3.43 11.35
N PHE A 119 -40.97 4.18 11.51
CA PHE A 119 -42.08 3.90 12.42
C PHE A 119 -43.44 4.02 11.71
N PRO A 120 -43.72 3.15 10.71
CA PRO A 120 -44.89 3.28 9.83
C PRO A 120 -46.22 3.02 10.55
N ASP A 121 -46.19 2.30 11.66
CA ASP A 121 -47.37 1.96 12.48
C ASP A 121 -47.77 3.08 13.45
N SER A 122 -47.08 4.24 13.39
CA SER A 122 -47.30 5.38 14.28
C SER A 122 -47.79 6.60 13.52
N ASP A 123 -48.38 7.55 14.25
CA ASP A 123 -48.96 8.76 13.65
C ASP A 123 -47.90 9.55 12.82
N PRO A 124 -48.18 9.85 11.54
CA PRO A 124 -47.25 10.55 10.66
C PRO A 124 -46.84 11.93 11.16
N GLU A 125 -47.77 12.73 11.68
CA GLU A 125 -47.46 14.08 12.15
C GLU A 125 -46.58 14.02 13.40
N LEU A 126 -46.86 13.11 14.33
CA LEU A 126 -46.05 12.92 15.53
C LEU A 126 -44.65 12.36 15.22
N THR A 127 -44.54 11.41 14.28
CA THR A 127 -43.24 10.84 13.88
C THR A 127 -42.38 11.82 13.08
N MET A 128 -42.98 12.66 12.22
CA MET A 128 -42.26 13.74 11.54
C MET A 128 -41.86 14.87 12.49
N ALA A 129 -42.70 15.19 13.49
CA ALA A 129 -42.35 16.13 14.55
C ALA A 129 -41.18 15.61 15.40
N PHE A 130 -41.16 14.31 15.70
CA PHE A 130 -40.04 13.66 16.38
C PHE A 130 -38.73 13.76 15.60
N GLY A 131 -38.75 13.50 14.29
CA GLY A 131 -37.56 13.64 13.44
C GLY A 131 -37.04 15.07 13.34
N LYS A 132 -37.92 16.06 13.45
CA LYS A 132 -37.51 17.47 13.54
C LYS A 132 -36.77 17.74 14.84
N VAL A 133 -37.32 17.29 15.96
CA VAL A 133 -36.71 17.45 17.28
C VAL A 133 -35.36 16.74 17.34
N LEU A 134 -35.26 15.55 16.74
CA LEU A 134 -34.02 14.81 16.61
C LEU A 134 -32.98 15.56 15.77
N PHE A 135 -33.39 16.09 14.61
CA PHE A 135 -32.53 16.91 13.76
C PHE A 135 -32.02 18.16 14.51
N ASP A 136 -32.93 18.93 15.10
CA ASP A 136 -32.61 20.18 15.80
C ASP A 136 -31.59 19.93 16.90
N GLU A 137 -31.69 18.80 17.59
CA GLU A 137 -30.77 18.43 18.65
C GLU A 137 -29.41 17.96 18.14
N ILE A 138 -29.36 17.14 17.08
CA ILE A 138 -28.09 16.76 16.43
C ILE A 138 -27.41 18.00 15.86
N ASP A 139 -28.15 18.86 15.15
CA ASP A 139 -27.64 20.09 14.55
C ASP A 139 -27.11 21.05 15.61
N ARG A 140 -27.79 21.20 16.75
CA ARG A 140 -27.28 21.97 17.89
C ARG A 140 -25.93 21.46 18.37
N VAL A 141 -25.80 20.14 18.58
CA VAL A 141 -24.55 19.52 19.05
C VAL A 141 -23.43 19.68 18.03
N VAL A 142 -23.72 19.54 16.73
CA VAL A 142 -22.76 19.78 15.64
C VAL A 142 -22.36 21.24 15.56
N GLN A 143 -23.30 22.18 15.72
CA GLN A 143 -23.01 23.61 15.77
C GLN A 143 -22.14 23.98 16.98
N GLU A 144 -22.32 23.33 18.13
CA GLU A 144 -21.43 23.50 19.29
C GLU A 144 -20.01 23.03 18.99
N LEU A 145 -19.86 21.89 18.32
CA LEU A 145 -18.57 21.42 17.83
C LEU A 145 -17.94 22.45 16.89
N VAL A 146 -18.69 22.93 15.89
CA VAL A 146 -18.19 23.90 14.92
C VAL A 146 -17.82 25.23 15.60
N ALA A 147 -18.65 25.73 16.51
CA ALA A 147 -18.37 26.94 17.29
C ALA A 147 -17.15 26.77 18.21
N LYS A 148 -16.94 25.59 18.78
CA LYS A 148 -15.72 25.27 19.54
C LYS A 148 -14.49 25.29 18.64
N LEU A 149 -14.58 24.76 17.43
CA LEU A 149 -13.50 24.81 16.45
C LEU A 149 -13.22 26.25 15.98
N ASP A 150 -14.25 27.08 15.83
CA ASP A 150 -14.15 28.51 15.47
C ASP A 150 -13.53 29.36 16.59
N THR A 151 -13.91 29.13 17.86
CA THR A 151 -13.40 29.87 19.03
C THR A 151 -11.95 29.53 19.36
N LEU A 152 -11.48 28.33 19.01
CA LEU A 152 -10.07 27.96 19.12
C LEU A 152 -9.16 28.73 18.15
N HIS A 153 -9.71 29.58 17.27
CA HIS A 153 -8.98 30.35 16.26
C HIS A 153 -7.92 29.52 15.50
N LEU A 154 -8.25 28.25 15.26
CA LEU A 154 -7.38 27.34 14.53
C LEU A 154 -7.22 27.91 13.13
N LYS A 155 -5.99 28.35 12.78
CA LYS A 155 -5.65 28.98 11.50
C LYS A 155 -6.07 28.15 10.28
N GLY A 156 -6.45 26.88 10.48
CA GLY A 156 -6.73 25.88 9.47
C GLY A 156 -8.21 25.59 9.29
N LEU A 157 -9.12 26.03 10.17
CA LEU A 157 -10.56 25.83 9.93
C LEU A 157 -11.07 26.75 8.82
N ALA A 158 -10.60 28.00 8.79
CA ALA A 158 -10.88 28.95 7.73
C ALA A 158 -10.23 28.50 6.40
N GLU A 159 -8.98 28.03 6.43
CA GLU A 159 -8.31 27.43 5.26
C GLU A 159 -8.95 26.10 4.85
N LEU A 160 -9.44 25.25 5.76
CA LEU A 160 -10.20 24.03 5.45
C LEU A 160 -11.54 24.37 4.82
N ARG A 161 -12.25 25.39 5.31
CA ARG A 161 -13.49 25.86 4.68
C ARG A 161 -13.21 26.46 3.31
N GLN A 162 -12.14 27.25 3.18
CA GLN A 162 -11.73 27.87 1.93
C GLN A 162 -11.13 26.87 0.94
N THR A 163 -10.48 25.79 1.41
CA THR A 163 -9.83 24.75 0.59
C THR A 163 -10.73 23.54 0.37
N ALA A 164 -11.65 23.20 1.27
CA ALA A 164 -12.80 22.36 0.93
C ALA A 164 -13.64 23.12 -0.10
N ALA A 165 -13.95 24.40 0.10
CA ALA A 165 -14.57 25.22 -0.93
C ALA A 165 -13.72 25.27 -2.21
N LEU A 166 -12.40 25.50 -2.18
CA LEU A 166 -11.55 25.55 -3.38
C LEU A 166 -11.30 24.19 -4.03
N THR A 167 -11.27 23.08 -3.29
CA THR A 167 -11.16 21.72 -3.85
C THR A 167 -12.51 21.26 -4.37
N LEU A 168 -13.60 21.73 -3.78
CA LEU A 168 -14.96 21.56 -4.28
C LEU A 168 -15.29 22.57 -5.41
N LEU A 169 -14.59 23.71 -5.51
CA LEU A 169 -14.69 24.71 -6.59
C LEU A 169 -13.75 24.37 -7.76
N ASN A 170 -12.55 23.82 -7.49
CA ASN A 170 -11.58 23.31 -8.47
C ASN A 170 -12.02 21.95 -9.02
N ALA A 171 -12.67 21.12 -8.19
CA ALA A 171 -13.51 20.03 -8.67
C ALA A 171 -14.86 20.58 -9.17
N GLY A 172 -14.86 21.69 -9.91
CA GLY A 172 -16.00 22.33 -10.53
C GLY A 172 -17.13 22.74 -9.57
N SER A 173 -17.57 24.00 -9.65
CA SER A 173 -18.89 24.42 -9.15
C SER A 173 -20.03 23.44 -9.52
N ASP A 174 -19.85 22.63 -10.57
CA ASP A 174 -20.74 21.54 -10.98
C ASP A 174 -20.75 20.31 -10.06
N ASN A 175 -19.68 19.91 -9.36
CA ASN A 175 -19.76 18.76 -8.44
C ASN A 175 -20.41 19.14 -7.11
N ILE A 176 -20.21 20.36 -6.59
CA ILE A 176 -21.01 20.87 -5.46
C ILE A 176 -22.47 20.99 -5.87
N LYS A 177 -22.74 21.55 -7.06
CA LYS A 177 -24.10 21.62 -7.58
C LYS A 177 -24.67 20.23 -7.81
N ARG A 178 -23.93 19.23 -8.28
CA ARG A 178 -24.40 17.85 -8.48
C ARG A 178 -24.57 17.10 -7.16
N HIS A 179 -23.67 17.25 -6.20
CA HIS A 179 -23.83 16.70 -4.86
C HIS A 179 -25.05 17.33 -4.18
N ASN A 180 -25.14 18.66 -4.15
CA ASN A 180 -26.32 19.34 -3.61
C ASN A 180 -27.58 19.12 -4.47
N SER A 181 -27.50 18.90 -5.78
CA SER A 181 -28.66 18.60 -6.65
C SER A 181 -29.10 17.17 -6.48
N TYR A 182 -28.17 16.22 -6.30
CA TYR A 182 -28.46 14.86 -5.89
C TYR A 182 -29.16 14.92 -4.53
N LEU A 183 -28.56 15.52 -3.51
CA LEU A 183 -29.18 15.72 -2.19
C LEU A 183 -30.51 16.51 -2.22
N LYS A 184 -30.76 17.34 -3.26
CA LYS A 184 -32.04 18.04 -3.51
C LYS A 184 -33.05 17.21 -4.31
N GLN A 185 -32.61 16.27 -5.14
CA GLN A 185 -33.44 15.41 -5.98
C GLN A 185 -33.73 14.05 -5.32
N SER A 186 -32.86 13.61 -4.42
CA SER A 186 -32.84 12.29 -3.82
C SER A 186 -33.24 12.36 -2.34
N THR A 187 -34.52 12.57 -2.06
CA THR A 187 -35.12 12.06 -0.82
C THR A 187 -36.63 12.23 -0.84
N SER A 188 -37.29 11.39 -1.64
CA SER A 188 -38.48 10.75 -1.08
C SER A 188 -38.03 9.58 -0.21
N LEU A 189 -38.74 9.38 0.89
CA LEU A 189 -38.59 8.24 1.79
C LEU A 189 -38.56 6.89 1.06
N GLN A 190 -39.38 6.79 0.04
CA GLN A 190 -39.48 5.63 -0.83
C GLN A 190 -38.15 5.34 -1.53
N GLN A 191 -37.44 6.37 -2.02
CA GLN A 191 -36.13 6.22 -2.65
C GLN A 191 -35.03 5.84 -1.65
N ALA A 192 -35.09 6.34 -0.42
CA ALA A 192 -34.14 5.97 0.64
C ALA A 192 -34.32 4.50 1.08
N ALA A 193 -35.57 4.05 1.22
CA ALA A 193 -35.91 2.66 1.51
C ALA A 193 -35.54 1.73 0.35
N GLU A 194 -35.78 2.16 -0.90
CA GLU A 194 -35.38 1.44 -2.11
C GLU A 194 -33.85 1.30 -2.19
N LEU A 195 -33.10 2.37 -1.92
CA LEU A 195 -31.64 2.33 -1.84
C LEU A 195 -31.17 1.35 -0.76
N ALA A 196 -31.73 1.40 0.45
CA ALA A 196 -31.33 0.50 1.55
C ALA A 196 -31.63 -0.98 1.24
N GLY A 197 -32.80 -1.25 0.65
CA GLY A 197 -33.18 -2.58 0.17
C GLY A 197 -32.27 -3.08 -0.94
N TRP A 198 -31.94 -2.22 -1.90
CA TRP A 198 -30.98 -2.52 -2.97
C TRP A 198 -29.58 -2.79 -2.41
N VAL A 199 -29.06 -1.95 -1.51
CA VAL A 199 -27.73 -2.16 -0.88
C VAL A 199 -27.67 -3.49 -0.15
N THR A 200 -28.72 -3.85 0.58
CA THR A 200 -28.80 -5.15 1.29
C THR A 200 -28.74 -6.31 0.30
N THR A 201 -29.48 -6.22 -0.80
CA THR A 201 -29.48 -7.23 -1.87
C THR A 201 -28.13 -7.32 -2.54
N TYR A 202 -27.53 -6.17 -2.88
CA TYR A 202 -26.22 -6.10 -3.53
C TYR A 202 -25.13 -6.70 -2.65
N ARG A 203 -25.09 -6.39 -1.35
CA ARG A 203 -24.14 -6.99 -0.40
C ARG A 203 -24.24 -8.51 -0.39
N ALA A 204 -25.46 -9.06 -0.39
CA ALA A 204 -25.67 -10.51 -0.43
C ALA A 204 -25.15 -11.13 -1.75
N GLN A 205 -25.42 -10.50 -2.90
CA GLN A 205 -24.90 -10.95 -4.20
C GLN A 205 -23.37 -10.88 -4.26
N LEU A 206 -22.78 -9.81 -3.71
CA LEU A 206 -21.33 -9.67 -3.65
C LEU A 206 -20.69 -10.74 -2.77
N ARG A 207 -21.27 -11.02 -1.60
CA ARG A 207 -20.79 -12.11 -0.73
C ARG A 207 -20.86 -13.47 -1.41
N PHE A 208 -21.93 -13.74 -2.16
CA PHE A 208 -22.04 -14.99 -2.91
C PHE A 208 -20.98 -15.09 -4.01
N ALA A 209 -20.79 -14.00 -4.77
CA ALA A 209 -19.85 -13.95 -5.88
C ALA A 209 -18.38 -14.05 -5.43
N HIS A 210 -18.02 -13.43 -4.31
CA HIS A 210 -16.63 -13.27 -3.85
C HIS A 210 -16.28 -14.05 -2.58
N GLY A 211 -17.23 -14.78 -1.98
CA GLY A 211 -17.02 -15.53 -0.74
C GLY A 211 -16.27 -16.86 -0.89
N HIS A 212 -15.69 -17.10 -2.06
CA HIS A 212 -14.97 -18.34 -2.34
C HIS A 212 -13.69 -18.06 -3.11
N ILE A 213 -12.66 -18.83 -2.79
CA ILE A 213 -11.47 -19.00 -3.64
C ILE A 213 -11.70 -20.23 -4.50
N VAL A 214 -11.37 -20.13 -5.78
CA VAL A 214 -11.27 -21.27 -6.68
C VAL A 214 -9.77 -21.55 -6.85
N PRO A 215 -9.21 -22.56 -6.15
CA PRO A 215 -7.83 -22.96 -6.35
C PRO A 215 -7.61 -23.34 -7.83
N PRO A 216 -6.38 -23.23 -8.35
CA PRO A 216 -6.07 -23.60 -9.73
C PRO A 216 -6.07 -25.13 -9.96
N ASP A 217 -6.88 -25.89 -9.21
CA ASP A 217 -6.97 -27.35 -9.27
C ASP A 217 -7.58 -27.80 -10.60
N PHE A 218 -6.78 -28.53 -11.37
CA PHE A 218 -7.11 -29.00 -12.71
C PHE A 218 -8.21 -30.07 -12.75
N GLU A 219 -8.48 -30.73 -11.62
CA GLU A 219 -9.45 -31.81 -11.54
C GLU A 219 -10.77 -31.33 -10.96
N ARG A 220 -10.71 -30.50 -9.92
CA ARG A 220 -11.86 -30.08 -9.13
C ARG A 220 -12.00 -28.56 -9.20
N LYS A 221 -13.04 -28.09 -9.88
CA LYS A 221 -13.48 -26.67 -9.80
C LYS A 221 -14.23 -26.40 -8.49
N GLN A 222 -13.62 -26.75 -7.37
CA GLN A 222 -14.25 -26.59 -6.08
C GLN A 222 -14.15 -25.14 -5.63
N LYS A 223 -15.30 -24.55 -5.32
CA LYS A 223 -15.37 -23.27 -4.61
C LYS A 223 -15.09 -23.56 -3.15
N ILE A 224 -13.97 -23.06 -2.64
CA ILE A 224 -13.58 -23.18 -1.24
C ILE A 224 -13.94 -21.88 -0.53
N PRO A 225 -14.62 -21.89 0.62
CA PRO A 225 -14.90 -20.68 1.38
C PRO A 225 -13.62 -19.87 1.60
N ILE A 226 -13.70 -18.56 1.37
CA ILE A 226 -12.52 -17.68 1.39
C ILE A 226 -11.82 -17.68 2.74
N ASP A 227 -12.57 -17.73 3.83
CA ASP A 227 -12.10 -17.82 5.22
C ASP A 227 -11.35 -19.12 5.53
N SER A 228 -11.55 -20.18 4.74
CA SER A 228 -10.90 -21.48 4.94
C SER A 228 -9.54 -21.59 4.26
N LEU A 229 -9.26 -20.76 3.24
CA LEU A 229 -8.04 -20.89 2.42
C LEU A 229 -7.23 -19.59 2.29
N PHE A 230 -7.84 -18.42 2.49
CA PHE A 230 -7.13 -17.15 2.40
C PHE A 230 -6.15 -17.00 3.57
N VAL A 231 -4.89 -16.76 3.24
CA VAL A 231 -3.85 -16.38 4.19
C VAL A 231 -3.41 -14.96 3.86
N SER A 232 -3.47 -14.06 4.84
CA SER A 232 -3.17 -12.62 4.68
C SER A 232 -1.66 -12.44 4.50
N PRO A 233 -1.16 -12.02 3.31
CA PRO A 233 0.25 -11.68 3.15
C PRO A 233 0.61 -10.42 3.92
N LYS A 234 1.89 -10.25 4.26
CA LYS A 234 2.38 -9.01 4.84
C LYS A 234 2.24 -7.87 3.84
N VAL A 235 1.93 -6.68 4.34
CA VAL A 235 1.83 -5.45 3.56
C VAL A 235 2.74 -4.41 4.22
N SER A 236 3.49 -3.68 3.39
CA SER A 236 4.35 -2.58 3.85
C SER A 236 4.15 -1.35 2.97
N PRO A 237 4.26 -0.13 3.52
CA PRO A 237 4.31 1.07 2.70
C PRO A 237 5.63 1.06 1.90
N ARG A 238 5.56 1.57 0.67
CA ARG A 238 6.76 1.68 -0.18
C ARG A 238 7.72 2.75 0.31
N ASN A 239 7.19 3.82 0.93
CA ASN A 239 7.96 4.90 1.50
C ASN A 239 7.86 4.81 3.04
N ASN A 240 8.97 4.55 3.74
CA ASN A 240 9.07 4.48 5.22
C ASN A 240 8.80 5.83 5.94
N GLU A 241 8.18 6.82 5.29
CA GLU A 241 7.95 8.15 5.86
C GLU A 241 6.83 8.15 6.91
N ARG A 242 6.12 7.02 7.07
CA ARG A 242 5.12 6.83 8.12
C ARG A 242 5.42 5.56 8.89
N THR A 243 5.48 5.70 10.21
CA THR A 243 5.38 4.58 11.17
C THR A 243 3.97 3.99 11.04
N THR A 244 3.73 3.13 10.05
CA THR A 244 2.37 2.64 9.77
C THR A 244 2.04 1.41 10.61
N SER A 245 0.86 1.43 11.22
CA SER A 245 0.15 0.28 11.82
C SER A 245 -0.24 -0.81 10.81
N VAL A 246 0.05 -0.62 9.52
CA VAL A 246 -0.27 -1.55 8.44
C VAL A 246 0.79 -2.64 8.37
N THR A 247 0.38 -3.87 8.65
CA THR A 247 1.25 -5.05 8.66
C THR A 247 0.80 -6.12 7.67
N ASP A 248 -0.46 -6.06 7.22
CA ASP A 248 -1.11 -7.09 6.42
C ASP A 248 -2.31 -6.53 5.62
N VAL A 249 -3.03 -7.40 4.90
CA VAL A 249 -4.18 -6.98 4.06
C VAL A 249 -5.34 -6.41 4.89
N TRP A 250 -5.56 -6.90 6.11
CA TRP A 250 -6.68 -6.47 6.94
C TRP A 250 -6.44 -5.12 7.60
N SER A 251 -5.24 -4.89 8.12
CA SER A 251 -4.82 -3.57 8.59
C SER A 251 -4.79 -2.55 7.45
N LEU A 252 -4.35 -2.94 6.24
CA LEU A 252 -4.45 -2.09 5.05
C LEU A 252 -5.90 -1.68 4.77
N PHE A 253 -6.86 -2.62 4.81
CA PHE A 253 -8.26 -2.37 4.52
C PHE A 253 -8.85 -1.19 5.33
N HIS A 254 -8.44 -1.06 6.59
CA HIS A 254 -8.90 0.02 7.47
C HIS A 254 -8.28 1.39 7.14
N GLU A 255 -7.12 1.40 6.48
CA GLU A 255 -6.38 2.61 6.09
C GLU A 255 -6.58 2.99 4.61
N ILE A 256 -7.36 2.23 3.82
CA ILE A 256 -7.60 2.55 2.40
C ILE A 256 -8.27 3.92 2.25
N ASP A 257 -7.62 4.79 1.46
CA ASP A 257 -8.23 6.01 0.91
C ASP A 257 -7.92 6.20 -0.57
N ARG A 258 -6.67 6.49 -0.91
CA ARG A 258 -6.16 6.54 -2.28
C ARG A 258 -4.91 5.67 -2.31
N THR A 259 -5.12 4.39 -2.52
CA THR A 259 -4.10 3.38 -2.27
C THR A 259 -3.71 2.70 -3.57
N VAL A 260 -2.42 2.49 -3.78
CA VAL A 260 -1.91 1.58 -4.81
C VAL A 260 -1.31 0.38 -4.11
N LEU A 261 -1.77 -0.83 -4.44
CA LEU A 261 -1.21 -2.08 -3.94
C LEU A 261 -0.38 -2.75 -5.04
N LEU A 262 0.94 -2.67 -4.89
CA LEU A 262 1.90 -3.31 -5.77
C LEU A 262 2.23 -4.72 -5.28
N GLY A 263 2.50 -5.64 -6.20
CA GLY A 263 2.86 -7.01 -5.85
C GLY A 263 3.30 -7.79 -7.08
N ASP A 264 4.01 -8.89 -6.86
CA ASP A 264 4.53 -9.71 -7.97
C ASP A 264 3.41 -10.48 -8.70
N PRO A 265 3.64 -10.94 -9.95
CA PRO A 265 2.67 -11.78 -10.67
C PRO A 265 2.36 -13.04 -9.87
N GLY A 266 1.08 -13.37 -9.69
CA GLY A 266 0.68 -14.48 -8.82
C GLY A 266 0.78 -14.21 -7.31
N GLY A 267 1.24 -13.02 -6.90
CA GLY A 267 1.36 -12.59 -5.49
C GLY A 267 0.04 -12.42 -4.73
N GLY A 268 -1.11 -12.66 -5.37
CA GLY A 268 -2.41 -12.62 -4.68
C GLY A 268 -3.13 -11.26 -4.62
N LYS A 269 -2.72 -10.25 -5.40
CA LYS A 269 -3.37 -8.91 -5.42
C LYS A 269 -4.88 -8.94 -5.67
N SER A 270 -5.31 -9.66 -6.70
CA SER A 270 -6.74 -9.84 -7.02
C SER A 270 -7.46 -10.62 -5.91
N THR A 271 -6.79 -11.63 -5.34
CA THR A 271 -7.32 -12.39 -4.20
C THR A 271 -7.49 -11.51 -2.97
N ALA A 272 -6.53 -10.63 -2.68
CA ALA A 272 -6.61 -9.65 -1.58
C ALA A 272 -7.75 -8.64 -1.81
N SER A 273 -7.91 -8.13 -3.05
CA SER A 273 -9.03 -7.26 -3.40
C SER A 273 -10.38 -7.95 -3.21
N ASN A 274 -10.51 -9.21 -3.64
CA ASN A 274 -11.71 -10.01 -3.45
C ASN A 274 -11.98 -10.28 -1.96
N ALA A 275 -10.94 -10.60 -1.18
CA ALA A 275 -11.05 -10.83 0.27
C ALA A 275 -11.52 -9.57 1.01
N MET A 276 -10.94 -8.41 0.69
CA MET A 276 -11.35 -7.13 1.24
C MET A 276 -12.76 -6.73 0.81
N ALA A 277 -13.14 -6.96 -0.45
CA ALA A 277 -14.50 -6.70 -0.93
C ALA A 277 -15.53 -7.62 -0.24
N TRP A 278 -15.22 -8.90 -0.08
CA TRP A 278 -16.07 -9.84 0.66
C TRP A 278 -16.21 -9.44 2.13
N HIS A 279 -15.12 -9.04 2.77
CA HIS A 279 -15.13 -8.56 4.15
C HIS A 279 -15.93 -7.27 4.29
N ALA A 280 -15.72 -6.30 3.39
CA ALA A 280 -16.49 -5.06 3.33
C ALA A 280 -17.99 -5.32 3.15
N ALA A 281 -18.36 -6.34 2.38
CA ALA A 281 -19.77 -6.71 2.16
C ALA A 281 -20.46 -7.25 3.42
N ASP A 282 -19.71 -7.87 4.33
CA ASP A 282 -20.24 -8.38 5.61
C ASP A 282 -20.52 -7.28 6.63
N ASP A 283 -19.70 -6.22 6.62
CA ASP A 283 -19.91 -5.06 7.46
C ASP A 283 -21.11 -4.22 6.95
N LYS A 284 -22.24 -4.32 7.65
CA LYS A 284 -23.49 -3.63 7.31
C LYS A 284 -23.35 -2.10 7.34
N ASP A 285 -22.51 -1.60 8.23
CA ASP A 285 -22.26 -0.18 8.45
C ASP A 285 -20.99 0.31 7.71
N GLY A 286 -20.21 -0.65 7.19
CA GLY A 286 -19.01 -0.42 6.42
C GLY A 286 -19.25 0.16 5.02
N PRO A 287 -18.17 0.46 4.28
CA PRO A 287 -18.29 0.88 2.89
C PRO A 287 -18.95 -0.17 2.02
N ILE A 288 -19.59 0.28 0.95
CA ILE A 288 -20.13 -0.56 -0.10
C ILE A 288 -19.03 -0.77 -1.15
N PRO A 289 -18.55 -2.01 -1.35
CA PRO A 289 -17.47 -2.29 -2.29
C PRO A 289 -17.98 -2.36 -3.74
N PHE A 290 -17.27 -1.73 -4.66
CA PHE A 290 -17.45 -1.87 -6.11
C PHE A 290 -16.17 -2.41 -6.75
N MET A 291 -16.29 -3.51 -7.48
CA MET A 291 -15.17 -4.14 -8.19
C MET A 291 -15.12 -3.64 -9.63
N VAL A 292 -13.96 -3.19 -10.08
CA VAL A 292 -13.69 -2.75 -11.45
C VAL A 292 -12.42 -3.42 -11.95
N ILE A 293 -12.53 -4.28 -12.97
CA ILE A 293 -11.36 -4.89 -13.59
C ILE A 293 -10.82 -3.90 -14.64
N LEU A 294 -9.56 -3.47 -14.53
CA LEU A 294 -9.07 -2.35 -15.33
C LEU A 294 -8.97 -2.62 -16.83
N ARG A 295 -8.81 -3.89 -17.25
CA ARG A 295 -8.86 -4.25 -18.68
C ARG A 295 -10.23 -4.02 -19.34
N THR A 296 -11.33 -3.96 -18.57
CA THR A 296 -12.68 -3.75 -19.11
C THR A 296 -13.07 -2.28 -19.25
N VAL A 297 -12.27 -1.36 -18.70
CA VAL A 297 -12.51 0.09 -18.78
C VAL A 297 -11.65 0.79 -19.83
N VAL A 298 -10.97 0.05 -20.71
CA VAL A 298 -10.17 0.62 -21.80
C VAL A 298 -11.05 1.30 -22.86
N ASP A 299 -12.28 0.82 -23.07
CA ASP A 299 -13.22 1.49 -23.98
C ASP A 299 -13.67 2.84 -23.37
N LEU A 300 -13.40 3.92 -24.11
CA LEU A 300 -13.73 5.30 -23.74
C LEU A 300 -15.21 5.66 -24.00
N LYS A 301 -16.02 4.73 -24.54
CA LYS A 301 -17.45 4.96 -24.84
C LYS A 301 -18.34 5.13 -23.61
N GLN A 302 -17.92 4.61 -22.46
CA GLN A 302 -18.68 4.71 -21.20
C GLN A 302 -17.87 5.42 -20.12
N SER A 303 -18.51 5.96 -19.09
CA SER A 303 -17.82 6.48 -17.89
C SER A 303 -17.49 5.33 -16.92
N ILE A 304 -16.60 5.54 -15.94
CA ILE A 304 -16.35 4.53 -14.89
C ILE A 304 -17.61 4.27 -14.07
N LEU A 305 -18.41 5.31 -13.78
CA LEU A 305 -19.71 5.16 -13.12
C LEU A 305 -20.64 4.23 -13.94
N GLY A 306 -20.82 4.51 -15.23
CA GLY A 306 -21.66 3.70 -16.10
C GLY A 306 -21.15 2.26 -16.24
N HIS A 307 -19.83 2.06 -16.18
CA HIS A 307 -19.23 0.73 -16.16
C HIS A 307 -19.58 -0.03 -14.88
N ILE A 308 -19.52 0.61 -13.71
CA ILE A 308 -19.93 0.03 -12.42
C ILE A 308 -21.41 -0.34 -12.47
N GLU A 309 -22.29 0.57 -12.90
CA GLU A 309 -23.73 0.33 -13.01
C GLU A 309 -24.06 -0.84 -13.94
N SER A 310 -23.39 -0.91 -15.09
CA SER A 310 -23.55 -2.03 -16.03
C SER A 310 -23.09 -3.35 -15.42
N GLY A 311 -21.96 -3.36 -14.70
CA GLY A 311 -21.47 -4.54 -13.99
C GLY A 311 -22.41 -5.02 -12.88
N LEU A 312 -23.02 -4.10 -12.15
CA LEU A 312 -24.04 -4.39 -11.13
C LEU A 312 -25.25 -5.12 -11.72
N SER A 313 -25.78 -4.62 -12.84
CA SER A 313 -26.90 -5.27 -13.54
C SER A 313 -26.50 -6.61 -14.17
N ALA A 314 -25.39 -6.66 -14.88
CA ALA A 314 -25.03 -7.82 -15.71
C ALA A 314 -24.39 -8.95 -14.89
N TYR A 315 -23.44 -8.66 -14.01
CA TYR A 315 -22.70 -9.68 -13.27
C TYR A 315 -23.36 -10.02 -11.94
N TYR A 316 -23.71 -9.01 -11.14
CA TYR A 316 -24.32 -9.21 -9.83
C TYR A 316 -25.85 -9.40 -9.89
N GLN A 317 -26.44 -9.33 -11.09
CA GLN A 317 -27.89 -9.45 -11.30
C GLN A 317 -28.69 -8.48 -10.41
N CYS A 318 -28.12 -7.29 -10.16
CA CYS A 318 -28.60 -6.34 -9.16
C CYS A 318 -28.57 -4.91 -9.70
N THR A 319 -29.55 -4.57 -10.53
CA THR A 319 -29.66 -3.24 -11.14
C THR A 319 -29.81 -2.15 -10.06
N PRO A 320 -28.94 -1.13 -10.06
CA PRO A 320 -29.05 -0.03 -9.10
C PRO A 320 -30.24 0.89 -9.43
N PRO A 321 -30.92 1.44 -8.40
CA PRO A 321 -31.84 2.54 -8.60
C PRO A 321 -31.13 3.75 -9.24
N PRO A 322 -31.84 4.59 -10.01
CA PRO A 322 -31.24 5.75 -10.67
C PRO A 322 -30.48 6.65 -9.68
N GLY A 323 -29.21 6.93 -9.98
CA GLY A 323 -28.36 7.79 -9.15
C GLY A 323 -27.84 7.16 -7.85
N ALA A 324 -28.24 5.93 -7.50
CA ALA A 324 -27.83 5.26 -6.26
C ALA A 324 -26.29 5.14 -6.14
N VAL A 325 -25.64 4.63 -7.19
CA VAL A 325 -24.19 4.44 -7.21
C VAL A 325 -23.47 5.78 -7.12
N GLU A 326 -23.88 6.76 -7.92
CA GLU A 326 -23.30 8.10 -7.89
C GLU A 326 -23.44 8.77 -6.51
N GLY A 327 -24.59 8.59 -5.86
CA GLY A 327 -24.84 9.05 -4.49
C GLY A 327 -23.90 8.44 -3.45
N LEU A 328 -23.67 7.12 -3.52
CA LEU A 328 -22.75 6.43 -2.62
C LEU A 328 -21.30 6.86 -2.80
N LEU A 329 -20.88 7.10 -4.06
CA LEU A 329 -19.56 7.63 -4.39
C LEU A 329 -19.40 9.06 -3.84
N LEU A 330 -20.38 9.92 -4.06
CA LEU A 330 -20.38 11.31 -3.61
C LEU A 330 -20.42 11.44 -2.09
N SER A 331 -21.14 10.56 -1.37
CA SER A 331 -21.19 10.56 0.10
C SER A 331 -19.99 9.86 0.76
N GLY A 332 -19.12 9.22 -0.03
CA GLY A 332 -18.03 8.38 0.45
C GLY A 332 -18.48 7.11 1.15
N ARG A 333 -19.72 6.66 0.93
CA ARG A 333 -20.16 5.34 1.45
C ARG A 333 -19.67 4.19 0.58
N ALA A 334 -18.95 4.49 -0.50
CA ALA A 334 -18.37 3.52 -1.41
C ALA A 334 -16.85 3.36 -1.23
N ILE A 335 -16.37 2.16 -1.53
CA ILE A 335 -14.97 1.84 -1.82
C ILE A 335 -14.91 1.18 -3.20
N VAL A 336 -13.96 1.60 -4.04
CA VAL A 336 -13.79 1.08 -5.40
C VAL A 336 -12.45 0.38 -5.52
N PHE A 337 -12.49 -0.90 -5.90
CA PHE A 337 -11.32 -1.72 -6.18
C PHE A 337 -11.08 -1.72 -7.69
N PHE A 338 -10.03 -1.03 -8.14
CA PHE A 338 -9.56 -1.09 -9.52
C PHE A 338 -8.46 -2.15 -9.62
N ASP A 339 -8.83 -3.34 -10.09
CA ASP A 339 -7.94 -4.49 -10.12
C ASP A 339 -7.27 -4.65 -11.50
N GLY A 340 -5.94 -4.85 -11.51
CA GLY A 340 -5.19 -5.31 -12.67
C GLY A 340 -4.73 -4.21 -13.64
N LEU A 341 -4.14 -3.11 -13.15
CA LEU A 341 -3.58 -2.07 -14.04
C LEU A 341 -2.48 -2.64 -14.95
N ASP A 342 -1.71 -3.61 -14.45
CA ASP A 342 -0.68 -4.33 -15.20
C ASP A 342 -1.24 -5.21 -16.32
N GLU A 343 -2.54 -5.47 -16.33
CA GLU A 343 -3.13 -6.28 -17.36
C GLU A 343 -3.12 -5.58 -18.73
N LEU A 344 -3.02 -4.25 -18.72
CA LEU A 344 -2.83 -3.40 -19.90
C LEU A 344 -1.36 -3.48 -20.33
N ILE A 345 -1.07 -4.32 -21.34
CA ILE A 345 0.30 -4.52 -21.83
C ILE A 345 0.86 -3.22 -22.42
N ASP A 346 0.06 -2.54 -23.25
CA ASP A 346 0.42 -1.26 -23.88
C ASP A 346 0.50 -0.13 -22.86
N THR A 347 1.68 0.47 -22.76
CA THR A 347 1.97 1.56 -21.82
C THR A 347 1.09 2.81 -22.04
N SER A 348 0.74 3.13 -23.29
CA SER A 348 -0.12 4.27 -23.61
C SER A 348 -1.56 4.04 -23.15
N LYS A 349 -2.09 2.83 -23.36
CA LYS A 349 -3.40 2.44 -22.82
C LYS A 349 -3.41 2.46 -21.29
N ARG A 350 -2.32 2.00 -20.67
CA ARG A 350 -2.15 2.05 -19.20
C ARG A 350 -2.24 3.49 -18.68
N ARG A 351 -1.50 4.44 -19.29
CA ARG A 351 -1.56 5.87 -18.94
C ARG A 351 -2.96 6.46 -19.09
N ALA A 352 -3.64 6.18 -20.20
CA ALA A 352 -5.01 6.67 -20.40
C ALA A 352 -6.00 6.17 -19.33
N VAL A 353 -5.80 4.93 -18.85
CA VAL A 353 -6.61 4.38 -17.75
C VAL A 353 -6.23 4.99 -16.40
N THR A 354 -4.94 5.16 -16.11
CA THR A 354 -4.42 5.89 -14.93
C THR A 354 -5.06 7.29 -14.86
N GLU A 355 -4.95 8.09 -15.92
CA GLU A 355 -5.53 9.44 -16.01
C GLU A 355 -7.06 9.42 -15.78
N ARG A 356 -7.75 8.42 -16.32
CA ARG A 356 -9.20 8.28 -16.17
C ARG A 356 -9.60 7.92 -14.73
N VAL A 357 -8.83 7.07 -14.05
CA VAL A 357 -9.02 6.78 -12.63
C VAL A 357 -8.75 8.04 -11.80
N GLU A 358 -7.71 8.81 -12.09
CA GLU A 358 -7.42 10.09 -11.41
C GLU A 358 -8.54 11.13 -11.60
N LEU A 359 -9.07 11.25 -12.82
CA LEU A 359 -10.24 12.09 -13.10
C LEU A 359 -11.49 11.61 -12.35
N PHE A 360 -11.69 10.29 -12.23
CA PHE A 360 -12.76 9.72 -11.39
C PHE A 360 -12.57 10.06 -9.92
N CYS A 361 -11.35 9.97 -9.40
CA CYS A 361 -11.01 10.35 -8.03
C CYS A 361 -11.23 11.84 -7.77
N THR A 362 -10.93 12.68 -8.76
CA THR A 362 -11.21 14.13 -8.74
C THR A 362 -12.72 14.40 -8.71
N LYS A 363 -13.51 13.65 -9.49
CA LYS A 363 -14.98 13.74 -9.52
C LYS A 363 -15.63 13.24 -8.23
N TYR A 364 -15.07 12.20 -7.60
CA TYR A 364 -15.60 11.58 -6.38
C TYR A 364 -14.61 11.68 -5.20
N PRO A 365 -14.49 12.89 -4.61
CA PRO A 365 -13.62 13.20 -3.47
C PRO A 365 -13.54 12.19 -2.34
N LEU A 366 -14.71 11.74 -1.87
CA LEU A 366 -14.88 11.02 -0.61
C LEU A 366 -14.88 9.51 -0.81
N THR A 367 -14.82 9.05 -2.07
CA THR A 367 -14.78 7.63 -2.41
C THR A 367 -13.40 7.08 -2.10
N ARG A 368 -13.35 5.99 -1.33
CA ARG A 368 -12.12 5.22 -1.12
C ARG A 368 -11.79 4.43 -2.37
N VAL A 369 -10.51 4.39 -2.74
CA VAL A 369 -10.02 3.76 -3.95
C VAL A 369 -8.76 2.97 -3.64
N ILE A 370 -8.73 1.73 -4.13
CA ILE A 370 -7.52 0.93 -4.20
C ILE A 370 -7.28 0.52 -5.65
N VAL A 371 -6.06 0.69 -6.13
CA VAL A 371 -5.60 0.28 -7.46
C VAL A 371 -4.56 -0.81 -7.30
N THR A 372 -4.69 -1.94 -7.99
CA THR A 372 -3.67 -2.99 -7.97
C THR A 372 -2.83 -2.97 -9.24
N SER A 373 -1.53 -3.22 -9.11
CA SER A 373 -0.61 -3.34 -10.25
C SER A 373 0.57 -4.26 -9.93
N ARG A 374 1.24 -4.77 -10.96
CA ARG A 374 2.59 -5.32 -10.83
C ARG A 374 3.58 -4.21 -10.49
N ARG A 375 4.63 -4.59 -9.76
CA ARG A 375 5.76 -3.70 -9.40
C ARG A 375 6.53 -3.26 -10.65
N VAL A 376 6.94 -4.24 -11.47
CA VAL A 376 7.68 -3.97 -12.71
C VAL A 376 6.74 -3.33 -13.74
N GLY A 377 7.18 -2.20 -14.30
CA GLY A 377 6.43 -1.43 -15.30
C GLY A 377 5.38 -0.47 -14.72
N TYR A 378 5.19 -0.43 -13.39
CA TYR A 378 4.28 0.54 -12.76
C TYR A 378 4.70 1.98 -13.02
N GLU A 379 6.00 2.29 -12.87
CA GLU A 379 6.53 3.66 -13.03
C GLU A 379 6.30 4.28 -14.40
N GLU A 380 6.12 3.46 -15.44
CA GLU A 380 5.84 3.96 -16.80
C GLU A 380 4.46 4.62 -16.91
N ALA A 381 3.53 4.31 -15.99
CA ALA A 381 2.18 4.85 -15.90
C ALA A 381 1.69 4.92 -14.44
N ALA A 382 2.55 5.40 -13.54
CA ALA A 382 2.25 5.48 -12.12
C ALA A 382 1.09 6.46 -11.85
N MET A 383 0.29 6.14 -10.84
CA MET A 383 -0.69 7.09 -10.28
C MET A 383 0.06 8.28 -9.66
N ASP A 384 -0.58 9.46 -9.67
CA ASP A 384 -0.06 10.67 -9.04
C ASP A 384 0.27 10.42 -7.56
N ARG A 385 1.57 10.44 -7.25
CA ARG A 385 2.12 10.18 -5.90
C ARG A 385 1.70 11.24 -4.87
N SER A 386 1.22 12.41 -5.31
CA SER A 386 0.68 13.43 -4.39
C SER A 386 -0.74 13.09 -3.91
N VAL A 387 -1.42 12.18 -4.61
CA VAL A 387 -2.77 11.74 -4.29
C VAL A 387 -2.78 10.31 -3.77
N PHE A 388 -1.93 9.42 -4.29
CA PHE A 388 -1.92 7.99 -3.99
C PHE A 388 -0.75 7.56 -3.12
N GLU A 389 -1.07 6.85 -2.04
CA GLU A 389 -0.11 6.15 -1.19
C GLU A 389 0.15 4.74 -1.74
N VAL A 390 1.43 4.37 -1.86
CA VAL A 390 1.84 3.12 -2.46
C VAL A 390 2.23 2.12 -1.38
N PHE A 391 1.55 0.97 -1.38
CA PHE A 391 1.82 -0.18 -0.54
C PHE A 391 2.28 -1.36 -1.38
N GLU A 392 2.97 -2.26 -0.72
CA GLU A 392 3.64 -3.41 -1.31
C GLU A 392 3.17 -4.68 -0.62
N LEU A 393 2.54 -5.57 -1.39
CA LEU A 393 2.15 -6.91 -0.99
C LEU A 393 3.38 -7.82 -1.06
N ALA A 394 3.82 -8.31 0.09
CA ALA A 394 4.98 -9.18 0.21
C ALA A 394 4.66 -10.60 -0.27
N GLU A 395 5.72 -11.37 -0.53
CA GLU A 395 5.61 -12.82 -0.70
C GLU A 395 5.15 -13.50 0.61
N PHE A 396 4.74 -14.77 0.54
CA PHE A 396 4.43 -15.53 1.75
C PHE A 396 5.70 -15.77 2.58
N SER A 397 5.61 -15.49 3.88
CA SER A 397 6.56 -15.99 4.88
C SER A 397 6.45 -17.51 4.98
N ASP A 398 7.44 -18.15 5.60
CA ASP A 398 7.40 -19.60 5.78
C ASP A 398 6.20 -20.05 6.64
N GLU A 399 5.79 -19.24 7.62
CA GLU A 399 4.56 -19.41 8.40
C GLU A 399 3.30 -19.35 7.54
N ASN A 400 3.24 -18.40 6.60
CA ASN A 400 2.13 -18.27 5.65
C ASN A 400 2.07 -19.48 4.70
N VAL A 401 3.24 -19.97 4.26
CA VAL A 401 3.35 -21.17 3.42
C VAL A 401 2.82 -22.38 4.18
N GLU A 402 3.28 -22.63 5.40
CA GLU A 402 2.83 -23.75 6.24
C GLU A 402 1.31 -23.72 6.45
N THR A 403 0.78 -22.57 6.85
CA THR A 403 -0.66 -22.37 7.06
C THR A 403 -1.45 -22.65 5.78
N TYR A 404 -1.02 -22.08 4.65
CA TYR A 404 -1.69 -22.27 3.38
C TYR A 404 -1.70 -23.74 2.94
N VAL A 405 -0.55 -24.41 3.00
CA VAL A 405 -0.39 -25.80 2.56
C VAL A 405 -1.24 -26.74 3.42
N GLN A 406 -1.26 -26.53 4.74
CA GLN A 406 -2.12 -27.29 5.64
C GLN A 406 -3.60 -27.12 5.27
N ASN A 407 -4.06 -25.87 5.14
CA ASN A 407 -5.44 -25.56 4.75
C ASN A 407 -5.79 -26.14 3.38
N TRP A 408 -4.83 -26.12 2.44
CA TRP A 408 -5.02 -26.65 1.10
C TRP A 408 -5.28 -28.16 1.11
N PHE A 409 -4.45 -28.95 1.81
CA PHE A 409 -4.66 -30.40 1.89
C PHE A 409 -5.92 -30.80 2.68
N VAL A 410 -6.34 -29.98 3.64
CA VAL A 410 -7.61 -30.22 4.36
C VAL A 410 -8.81 -29.88 3.46
N HIS A 411 -8.87 -28.67 2.91
CA HIS A 411 -10.08 -28.15 2.28
C HIS A 411 -10.18 -28.43 0.78
N VAL A 412 -9.05 -28.51 0.06
CA VAL A 412 -9.01 -28.73 -1.40
C VAL A 412 -8.83 -30.20 -1.74
N ASP A 413 -7.83 -30.85 -1.16
CA ASP A 413 -7.62 -32.30 -1.35
C ASP A 413 -8.75 -33.10 -0.67
N GLY A 414 -9.25 -32.60 0.47
CA GLY A 414 -10.24 -33.30 1.29
C GLY A 414 -9.62 -34.42 2.11
N ALA A 415 -8.31 -34.35 2.38
CA ALA A 415 -7.63 -35.34 3.21
C ALA A 415 -8.05 -35.19 4.67
N ALA A 416 -8.16 -36.32 5.38
CA ALA A 416 -8.36 -36.29 6.83
C ALA A 416 -7.22 -35.50 7.51
N GLU A 417 -7.54 -34.71 8.54
CA GLU A 417 -6.60 -33.75 9.16
C GLU A 417 -5.21 -34.34 9.46
N GLY A 418 -5.14 -35.56 10.01
CA GLY A 418 -3.86 -36.22 10.30
C GLY A 418 -3.02 -36.53 9.06
N ARG A 419 -3.65 -36.95 7.95
CA ARG A 419 -2.97 -37.17 6.66
C ARG A 419 -2.61 -35.85 5.99
N ALA A 420 -3.51 -34.86 6.03
CA ALA A 420 -3.26 -33.54 5.48
C ALA A 420 -2.03 -32.89 6.13
N ARG A 421 -1.91 -33.01 7.45
CA ARG A 421 -0.74 -32.55 8.20
C ARG A 421 0.56 -33.24 7.78
N GLN A 422 0.56 -34.56 7.66
CA GLN A 422 1.75 -35.31 7.22
C GLN A 422 2.20 -34.92 5.80
N LEU A 423 1.23 -34.76 4.88
CA LEU A 423 1.50 -34.30 3.51
C LEU A 423 2.04 -32.87 3.50
N ALA A 424 1.46 -31.98 4.31
CA ALA A 424 1.92 -30.61 4.45
C ALA A 424 3.35 -30.55 5.00
N GLU A 425 3.66 -31.29 6.06
CA GLU A 425 5.01 -31.36 6.65
C GLU A 425 6.04 -31.86 5.64
N SER A 426 5.72 -32.93 4.89
CA SER A 426 6.59 -33.48 3.85
C SER A 426 6.81 -32.48 2.69
N PHE A 427 5.72 -31.88 2.21
CA PHE A 427 5.76 -30.85 1.17
C PHE A 427 6.62 -29.64 1.59
N VAL A 428 6.44 -29.16 2.83
CA VAL A 428 7.17 -28.01 3.36
C VAL A 428 8.66 -28.32 3.47
N GLN A 429 9.05 -29.55 3.85
CA GLN A 429 10.46 -29.95 3.84
C GLN A 429 11.04 -30.01 2.42
N GLU A 430 10.38 -30.72 1.51
CA GLU A 430 10.89 -30.92 0.15
C GLU A 430 10.95 -29.63 -0.67
N SER A 431 10.01 -28.70 -0.46
CA SER A 431 9.95 -27.42 -1.17
C SER A 431 10.96 -26.38 -0.71
N GLN A 432 11.75 -26.63 0.36
CA GLN A 432 12.81 -25.72 0.79
C GLN A 432 13.86 -25.46 -0.30
N ALA A 433 14.03 -26.40 -1.23
CA ALA A 433 14.96 -26.26 -2.35
C ALA A 433 14.51 -25.24 -3.43
N VAL A 434 13.26 -24.77 -3.37
CA VAL A 434 12.67 -23.85 -4.37
C VAL A 434 11.90 -22.69 -3.71
N PRO A 435 12.60 -21.82 -2.96
CA PRO A 435 11.98 -20.72 -2.21
C PRO A 435 11.20 -19.74 -3.10
N ASP A 436 11.68 -19.50 -4.33
CA ASP A 436 11.07 -18.59 -5.31
C ASP A 436 9.70 -19.06 -5.83
N LEU A 437 9.42 -20.36 -5.75
CA LEU A 437 8.14 -20.95 -6.09
C LEU A 437 7.21 -20.98 -4.88
N ARG A 438 7.65 -21.57 -3.76
CA ARG A 438 6.76 -21.80 -2.61
C ARG A 438 6.26 -20.51 -1.96
N ARG A 439 6.98 -19.39 -2.07
CA ARG A 439 6.56 -18.11 -1.47
C ARG A 439 5.58 -17.31 -2.34
N ASN A 440 5.42 -17.68 -3.62
CA ASN A 440 4.41 -17.09 -4.48
C ASN A 440 3.09 -17.88 -4.34
N PRO A 441 1.98 -17.26 -3.88
CA PRO A 441 0.74 -17.98 -3.57
C PRO A 441 0.17 -18.81 -4.73
N LEU A 442 0.23 -18.28 -5.96
CA LEU A 442 -0.22 -19.02 -7.15
C LEU A 442 0.67 -20.23 -7.42
N MET A 443 1.99 -20.07 -7.36
CA MET A 443 2.94 -21.15 -7.59
C MET A 443 2.81 -22.21 -6.50
N LEU A 444 2.68 -21.80 -5.23
CA LEU A 444 2.46 -22.69 -4.10
C LEU A 444 1.22 -23.57 -4.31
N ALA A 445 0.09 -22.96 -4.72
CA ALA A 445 -1.13 -23.70 -5.02
C ALA A 445 -0.92 -24.74 -6.14
N LEU A 446 -0.20 -24.37 -7.21
CA LEU A 446 0.14 -25.28 -8.31
C LEU A 446 1.06 -26.42 -7.87
N MET A 447 2.04 -26.13 -7.00
CA MET A 447 2.90 -27.16 -6.42
C MET A 447 2.10 -28.14 -5.56
N CYS A 448 1.15 -27.67 -4.73
CA CYS A 448 0.29 -28.57 -3.96
C CYS A 448 -0.52 -29.52 -4.86
N ILE A 449 -1.02 -29.02 -6.00
CA ILE A 449 -1.76 -29.84 -6.98
C ILE A 449 -0.87 -30.93 -7.59
N ILE A 450 0.35 -30.58 -8.00
CA ILE A 450 1.32 -31.55 -8.54
C ILE A 450 1.68 -32.59 -7.46
N TYR A 451 1.97 -32.12 -6.24
CA TYR A 451 2.42 -32.96 -5.14
C TYR A 451 1.35 -33.96 -4.70
N ARG A 452 0.06 -33.56 -4.68
CA ARG A 452 -1.06 -34.48 -4.40
C ARG A 452 -1.05 -35.72 -5.29
N GLY A 453 -0.74 -35.54 -6.59
CA GLY A 453 -0.79 -36.64 -7.57
C GLY A 453 0.51 -37.42 -7.71
N GLN A 454 1.67 -36.73 -7.59
CA GLN A 454 2.96 -37.28 -8.00
C GLN A 454 4.01 -37.30 -6.88
N HIS A 455 3.74 -36.71 -5.70
CA HIS A 455 4.72 -36.56 -4.60
C HIS A 455 6.07 -36.01 -5.09
N TRP A 456 6.00 -34.98 -5.93
CA TRP A 456 7.15 -34.41 -6.61
C TRP A 456 7.07 -32.89 -6.62
N ILE A 457 8.22 -32.24 -6.47
CA ILE A 457 8.38 -30.80 -6.41
C ILE A 457 9.18 -30.31 -7.64
N PRO A 458 8.64 -29.33 -8.40
CA PRO A 458 9.36 -28.73 -9.52
C PRO A 458 10.57 -27.92 -9.06
N ARG A 459 11.62 -27.83 -9.88
CA ARG A 459 12.87 -27.13 -9.55
C ARG A 459 12.90 -25.66 -9.94
N ASN A 460 12.01 -25.22 -10.83
CA ASN A 460 11.91 -23.84 -11.31
C ASN A 460 10.56 -23.57 -11.98
N ARG A 461 10.30 -22.29 -12.30
CA ARG A 461 9.03 -21.84 -12.89
C ARG A 461 8.69 -22.54 -14.23
N PRO A 462 9.57 -22.61 -15.24
CA PRO A 462 9.24 -23.28 -16.49
C PRO A 462 8.89 -24.75 -16.31
N GLU A 463 9.60 -25.48 -15.45
CA GLU A 463 9.32 -26.89 -15.18
C GLU A 463 7.94 -27.06 -14.52
N MET A 464 7.61 -26.20 -13.56
CA MET A 464 6.28 -26.20 -12.94
C MET A 464 5.17 -26.01 -13.99
N TYR A 465 5.28 -24.98 -14.84
CA TYR A 465 4.28 -24.75 -15.88
C TYR A 465 4.23 -25.87 -16.92
N GLU A 466 5.38 -26.45 -17.29
CA GLU A 466 5.46 -27.58 -18.21
C GLU A 466 4.72 -28.79 -17.64
N HIS A 467 4.89 -29.08 -16.35
CA HIS A 467 4.17 -30.17 -15.68
C HIS A 467 2.67 -29.89 -15.58
N CYS A 468 2.28 -28.66 -15.23
CA CYS A 468 0.86 -28.27 -15.26
C CYS A 468 0.26 -28.43 -16.67
N ALA A 469 1.00 -28.06 -17.72
CA ALA A 469 0.58 -28.23 -19.10
C ALA A 469 0.46 -29.72 -19.48
N LYS A 470 1.39 -30.57 -19.05
CA LYS A 470 1.31 -32.04 -19.25
C LYS A 470 0.08 -32.63 -18.58
N LEU A 471 -0.18 -32.31 -17.32
CA LEU A 471 -1.40 -32.71 -16.60
C LEU A 471 -2.68 -32.24 -17.33
N LEU A 472 -2.61 -31.08 -17.99
CA LEU A 472 -3.68 -30.55 -18.83
C LEU A 472 -3.95 -31.42 -20.06
N PHE A 473 -2.92 -31.87 -20.77
CA PHE A 473 -3.05 -32.66 -21.98
C PHE A 473 -3.28 -34.16 -21.72
N GLU A 474 -2.69 -34.76 -20.68
CA GLU A 474 -2.95 -36.17 -20.33
C GLU A 474 -4.44 -36.44 -20.04
N LYS A 475 -5.11 -35.45 -19.45
CA LYS A 475 -6.56 -35.50 -19.23
C LYS A 475 -7.39 -35.17 -20.46
N TRP A 476 -6.85 -34.49 -21.46
CA TRP A 476 -7.52 -34.35 -22.77
C TRP A 476 -7.70 -35.75 -23.37
N ASP A 477 -6.61 -36.50 -23.44
CA ASP A 477 -6.56 -37.84 -24.02
C ASP A 477 -7.47 -38.84 -23.28
N SER A 478 -7.60 -38.72 -21.96
CA SER A 478 -8.42 -39.64 -21.14
C SER A 478 -9.94 -39.36 -21.17
N SER A 479 -10.38 -38.17 -21.63
CA SER A 479 -11.77 -37.72 -21.46
C SER A 479 -12.71 -37.96 -22.64
N ARG A 480 -12.25 -38.59 -23.72
CA ARG A 480 -13.08 -38.89 -24.89
C ARG A 480 -12.74 -40.24 -25.52
N GLU A 481 -13.62 -41.22 -25.33
CA GLU A 481 -13.62 -42.51 -26.03
C GLU A 481 -14.06 -42.44 -27.51
N ILE A 482 -14.12 -41.27 -28.17
CA ILE A 482 -14.56 -41.18 -29.58
C ILE A 482 -13.75 -40.15 -30.40
N TYR A 483 -12.90 -40.70 -31.28
CA TYR A 483 -12.44 -40.24 -32.62
C TYR A 483 -12.06 -38.75 -32.85
N VAL A 484 -10.74 -38.49 -32.89
CA VAL A 484 -9.95 -38.33 -34.13
C VAL A 484 -8.62 -39.04 -33.88
N LYS A 485 -8.31 -40.13 -34.62
CA LYS A 485 -7.06 -40.88 -34.48
C LYS A 485 -5.84 -39.94 -34.48
N LEU A 486 -5.16 -39.84 -33.33
CA LEU A 486 -3.72 -39.61 -33.13
C LEU A 486 -3.01 -38.45 -33.87
N LYS A 487 -3.72 -37.60 -34.62
CA LYS A 487 -3.16 -36.43 -35.29
C LYS A 487 -3.45 -35.12 -34.57
N ALA A 488 -4.44 -35.07 -33.68
CA ALA A 488 -4.76 -33.84 -32.95
C ALA A 488 -4.00 -33.71 -31.62
N SER A 489 -3.81 -34.79 -30.84
CA SER A 489 -3.16 -34.70 -29.52
C SER A 489 -1.72 -34.19 -29.58
N ALA A 490 -0.94 -34.59 -30.59
CA ALA A 490 0.42 -34.07 -30.82
C ALA A 490 0.46 -32.58 -31.20
N HIS A 491 -0.65 -32.03 -31.71
CA HIS A 491 -0.76 -30.65 -32.16
C HIS A 491 -1.47 -29.74 -31.15
N VAL A 492 -2.22 -30.29 -30.19
CA VAL A 492 -2.98 -29.53 -29.16
C VAL A 492 -2.06 -28.67 -28.30
N ASP A 493 -0.92 -29.21 -27.85
CA ASP A 493 0.09 -28.45 -27.11
C ASP A 493 0.63 -27.26 -27.92
N GLY A 494 0.88 -27.46 -29.22
CA GLY A 494 1.29 -26.37 -30.11
C GLY A 494 0.16 -25.37 -30.39
N ALA A 495 -1.10 -25.82 -30.45
CA ALA A 495 -2.26 -24.97 -30.73
C ALA A 495 -2.56 -24.02 -29.58
N ILE A 496 -2.48 -24.47 -28.32
CA ILE A 496 -2.66 -23.59 -27.15
C ILE A 496 -1.50 -22.59 -27.02
N LYS A 497 -0.27 -23.01 -27.35
CA LYS A 497 0.92 -22.14 -27.39
C LYS A 497 0.78 -21.05 -28.44
N GLN A 498 0.35 -21.43 -29.65
CA GLN A 498 -0.03 -20.49 -30.70
C GLN A 498 -1.08 -19.50 -30.21
N LEU A 499 -2.18 -20.02 -29.64
CA LEU A 499 -3.30 -19.21 -29.19
C LEU A 499 -2.88 -18.20 -28.12
N ALA A 500 -2.12 -18.65 -27.12
CA ALA A 500 -1.59 -17.78 -26.08
C ALA A 500 -0.68 -16.68 -26.64
N TYR A 501 0.22 -17.02 -27.58
CA TYR A 501 1.07 -16.02 -28.24
C TYR A 501 0.26 -15.01 -29.03
N TRP A 502 -0.73 -15.46 -29.81
CA TRP A 502 -1.62 -14.56 -30.55
C TRP A 502 -2.40 -13.64 -29.60
N MET A 503 -3.05 -14.18 -28.56
CA MET A 503 -3.81 -13.38 -27.59
C MET A 503 -2.91 -12.39 -26.83
N PHE A 504 -1.69 -12.80 -26.50
CA PHE A 504 -0.74 -11.94 -25.79
C PHE A 504 -0.19 -10.80 -26.67
N THR A 505 0.00 -11.05 -27.97
CA THR A 505 0.58 -10.08 -28.90
C THR A 505 -0.46 -9.24 -29.64
N THR A 506 -1.74 -9.59 -29.54
CA THR A 506 -2.85 -8.86 -30.17
C THR A 506 -3.48 -7.89 -29.15
N PRO A 507 -3.31 -6.57 -29.31
CA PRO A 507 -3.81 -5.59 -28.34
C PRO A 507 -5.32 -5.62 -28.10
N GLU A 508 -6.09 -6.04 -29.10
CA GLU A 508 -7.55 -6.17 -29.05
C GLU A 508 -7.97 -7.37 -28.21
N ALA A 509 -7.18 -8.45 -28.22
CA ALA A 509 -7.44 -9.67 -27.47
C ALA A 509 -7.29 -9.49 -25.94
N ALA A 510 -6.67 -8.39 -25.49
CA ALA A 510 -6.55 -8.05 -24.08
C ALA A 510 -7.91 -7.84 -23.38
N GLN A 511 -8.97 -7.53 -24.13
CA GLN A 511 -10.34 -7.36 -23.62
C GLN A 511 -11.16 -8.67 -23.61
N GLY A 512 -10.54 -9.77 -24.06
CA GLY A 512 -11.23 -11.01 -24.40
C GLY A 512 -11.48 -11.10 -25.90
N VAL A 513 -11.63 -12.32 -26.39
CA VAL A 513 -11.76 -12.66 -27.82
C VAL A 513 -13.03 -13.46 -28.06
N VAL A 514 -13.69 -13.23 -29.20
CA VAL A 514 -14.88 -14.00 -29.56
C VAL A 514 -14.50 -15.41 -30.02
N GLU A 515 -15.43 -16.35 -29.89
CA GLU A 515 -15.20 -17.76 -30.26
C GLU A 515 -14.77 -17.94 -31.72
N SER A 516 -15.33 -17.16 -32.64
CA SER A 516 -15.00 -17.23 -34.06
C SER A 516 -13.53 -16.88 -34.33
N GLU A 517 -12.94 -15.94 -33.59
CA GLU A 517 -11.52 -15.60 -33.68
C GLU A 517 -10.64 -16.70 -33.08
N LEU A 518 -11.02 -17.24 -31.91
CA LEU A 518 -10.34 -18.38 -31.30
C LEU A 518 -10.26 -19.57 -32.26
N VAL A 519 -11.38 -19.91 -32.89
CA VAL A 519 -11.46 -20.99 -33.87
C VAL A 519 -10.61 -20.67 -35.08
N ARG A 520 -10.67 -19.44 -35.62
CA ARG A 520 -9.85 -19.02 -36.77
C ARG A 520 -8.36 -19.20 -36.51
N GLU A 521 -7.88 -18.76 -35.35
CA GLU A 521 -6.46 -18.87 -35.00
C GLU A 521 -6.04 -20.32 -34.72
N ALA A 522 -6.90 -21.12 -34.10
CA ALA A 522 -6.67 -22.54 -33.94
C ALA A 522 -6.62 -23.27 -35.30
N VAL A 523 -7.50 -22.91 -36.25
CA VAL A 523 -7.48 -23.44 -37.62
C VAL A 523 -6.18 -23.09 -38.32
N ALA A 524 -5.73 -21.83 -38.26
CA ALA A 524 -4.49 -21.40 -38.90
C ALA A 524 -3.26 -22.22 -38.46
N TYR A 525 -3.26 -22.73 -37.23
CA TYR A 525 -2.21 -23.61 -36.73
C TYR A 525 -2.44 -25.09 -37.05
N LEU A 526 -3.69 -25.55 -36.98
CA LEU A 526 -4.04 -26.96 -37.15
C LEU A 526 -4.12 -27.36 -38.62
N GLU A 527 -4.47 -26.46 -39.53
CA GLU A 527 -4.70 -26.73 -40.96
C GLU A 527 -3.60 -27.61 -41.60
N PRO A 528 -2.29 -27.38 -41.39
CA PRO A 528 -1.24 -28.23 -41.98
C PRO A 528 -1.25 -29.69 -41.51
N ALA A 529 -1.89 -30.00 -40.38
CA ALA A 529 -1.98 -31.34 -39.82
C ALA A 529 -3.18 -32.16 -40.35
N PHE A 530 -4.10 -31.54 -41.08
CA PHE A 530 -5.33 -32.15 -41.60
C PHE A 530 -5.37 -32.20 -43.13
N SER A 531 -6.20 -33.09 -43.68
CA SER A 531 -6.26 -33.32 -45.14
C SER A 531 -7.18 -32.33 -45.85
N SER A 532 -8.03 -31.63 -45.10
CA SER A 532 -8.98 -30.64 -45.62
C SER A 532 -9.29 -29.56 -44.58
N LEU A 533 -9.66 -28.36 -45.05
CA LEU A 533 -10.04 -27.24 -44.18
C LEU A 533 -11.24 -27.55 -43.26
N PRO A 534 -12.34 -28.22 -43.73
CA PRO A 534 -13.45 -28.57 -42.85
C PRO A 534 -13.07 -29.50 -41.69
N GLU A 535 -12.13 -30.43 -41.91
CA GLU A 535 -11.60 -31.29 -40.84
C GLU A 535 -10.82 -30.47 -39.80
N ALA A 536 -10.00 -29.51 -40.25
CA ALA A 536 -9.26 -28.62 -39.37
C ALA A 536 -10.18 -27.70 -38.56
N GLU A 537 -11.24 -27.14 -39.18
CA GLU A 537 -12.27 -26.35 -38.52
C GLU A 537 -13.02 -27.15 -37.45
N GLN A 538 -13.39 -28.39 -37.75
CA GLN A 538 -14.05 -29.26 -36.78
C GLN A 538 -13.14 -29.57 -35.59
N ALA A 539 -11.86 -29.88 -35.86
CA ALA A 539 -10.87 -30.12 -34.81
C ALA A 539 -10.62 -28.87 -33.95
N ALA A 540 -10.50 -27.69 -34.57
CA ALA A 540 -10.34 -26.41 -33.88
C ALA A 540 -11.52 -26.10 -32.97
N ARG A 541 -12.78 -26.26 -33.46
CA ARG A 541 -13.98 -26.07 -32.63
C ARG A 541 -14.02 -27.00 -31.43
N GLN A 542 -13.68 -28.28 -31.63
CA GLN A 542 -13.61 -29.24 -30.53
C GLN A 542 -12.51 -28.90 -29.52
N PHE A 543 -11.38 -28.38 -29.99
CA PHE A 543 -10.27 -27.90 -29.16
C PHE A 543 -10.67 -26.65 -28.34
N ILE A 544 -11.32 -25.66 -28.95
CA ILE A 544 -11.80 -24.47 -28.24
C ILE A 544 -12.87 -24.84 -27.20
N GLU A 545 -13.81 -25.71 -27.57
CA GLU A 545 -14.84 -26.21 -26.64
C GLU A 545 -14.21 -26.94 -25.44
N PHE A 546 -13.11 -27.65 -25.67
CA PHE A 546 -12.33 -28.25 -24.59
C PHE A 546 -11.65 -27.23 -23.68
N CYS A 547 -11.02 -26.23 -24.27
CA CYS A 547 -10.39 -25.14 -23.53
C CYS A 547 -11.40 -24.36 -22.69
N ARG A 548 -12.66 -24.27 -23.13
CA ARG A 548 -13.80 -23.68 -22.40
C ARG A 548 -14.33 -24.58 -21.28
N GLY A 549 -14.49 -25.86 -21.56
CA GLY A 549 -15.14 -26.84 -20.67
C GLY A 549 -14.41 -27.05 -19.34
N ARG A 550 -13.11 -26.74 -19.26
CA ARG A 550 -12.39 -26.71 -17.98
C ARG A 550 -11.74 -25.36 -17.74
N GLY A 551 -11.75 -24.92 -16.49
CA GLY A 551 -11.61 -23.50 -16.09
C GLY A 551 -10.17 -23.06 -15.97
N TRP A 552 -9.27 -23.78 -16.61
CA TRP A 552 -7.82 -23.66 -16.53
C TRP A 552 -7.19 -22.92 -17.71
N VAL A 553 -7.87 -22.87 -18.86
CA VAL A 553 -7.33 -22.32 -20.10
C VAL A 553 -8.15 -21.11 -20.49
N LEU A 554 -9.40 -21.26 -20.91
CA LEU A 554 -10.26 -20.14 -21.29
C LEU A 554 -11.44 -20.01 -20.32
N THR A 555 -11.73 -18.79 -19.89
CA THR A 555 -12.94 -18.44 -19.17
C THR A 555 -13.74 -17.39 -19.94
N ASP A 556 -15.06 -17.43 -19.80
CA ASP A 556 -15.94 -16.37 -20.28
C ASP A 556 -15.67 -15.11 -19.42
N VAL A 557 -15.40 -13.99 -20.09
CA VAL A 557 -15.10 -12.69 -19.46
C VAL A 557 -16.16 -11.63 -19.79
N GLY A 558 -17.26 -12.01 -20.42
CA GLY A 558 -18.36 -11.12 -20.76
C GLY A 558 -18.92 -11.38 -22.15
N THR A 559 -19.72 -10.43 -22.64
CA THR A 559 -20.31 -10.49 -23.98
C THR A 559 -20.07 -9.19 -24.73
N THR A 560 -19.99 -9.27 -26.06
CA THR A 560 -19.99 -8.11 -26.94
C THR A 560 -21.35 -7.42 -26.92
N ALA A 561 -21.44 -6.20 -27.46
CA ALA A 561 -22.72 -5.49 -27.60
C ALA A 561 -23.73 -6.24 -28.50
N SER A 562 -23.27 -7.14 -29.37
CA SER A 562 -24.09 -8.03 -30.19
C SER A 562 -24.50 -9.32 -29.47
N GLY A 563 -24.05 -9.53 -28.22
CA GLY A 563 -24.40 -10.69 -27.39
C GLY A 563 -23.48 -11.91 -27.56
N GLU A 564 -22.33 -11.78 -28.22
CA GLU A 564 -21.37 -12.89 -28.38
C GLU A 564 -20.45 -13.00 -27.15
N SER A 565 -20.24 -14.22 -26.63
CA SER A 565 -19.32 -14.46 -25.51
C SER A 565 -17.87 -14.10 -25.87
N LEU A 566 -17.20 -13.41 -24.94
CA LEU A 566 -15.78 -13.08 -24.96
C LEU A 566 -15.02 -14.03 -24.04
N PHE A 567 -13.87 -14.50 -24.49
CA PHE A 567 -13.03 -15.46 -23.77
C PHE A 567 -11.66 -14.87 -23.49
N ALA A 568 -11.10 -15.18 -22.32
CA ALA A 568 -9.72 -14.85 -21.97
C ALA A 568 -9.06 -16.00 -21.22
N PHE A 569 -7.72 -15.97 -21.12
CA PHE A 569 -7.02 -16.95 -20.29
C PHE A 569 -7.41 -16.78 -18.82
N THR A 570 -7.77 -17.88 -18.13
CA THR A 570 -8.17 -17.81 -16.71
C THR A 570 -7.07 -17.20 -15.84
N HIS A 571 -5.84 -17.63 -16.04
CA HIS A 571 -4.68 -17.09 -15.36
C HIS A 571 -3.68 -16.55 -16.37
N ARG A 572 -3.41 -15.25 -16.28
CA ARG A 572 -2.47 -14.55 -17.16
C ARG A 572 -1.10 -15.21 -17.19
N THR A 573 -0.63 -15.74 -16.07
CA THR A 573 0.69 -16.36 -15.99
C THR A 573 0.85 -17.61 -16.87
N PHE A 574 -0.23 -18.39 -17.07
CA PHE A 574 -0.21 -19.51 -18.03
C PHE A 574 -0.17 -19.01 -19.48
N MET A 575 -0.91 -17.94 -19.80
CA MET A 575 -0.81 -17.29 -21.11
C MET A 575 0.62 -16.79 -21.37
N GLU A 576 1.25 -16.15 -20.39
CA GLU A 576 2.63 -15.66 -20.46
C GLU A 576 3.62 -16.81 -20.69
N TYR A 577 3.44 -17.95 -20.01
CA TYR A 577 4.26 -19.15 -20.24
C TYR A 577 4.10 -19.72 -21.65
N PHE A 578 2.85 -19.98 -22.07
CA PHE A 578 2.58 -20.54 -23.39
C PHE A 578 3.04 -19.60 -24.52
N ALA A 579 2.85 -18.28 -24.35
CA ALA A 579 3.35 -17.27 -25.27
C ALA A 579 4.89 -17.24 -25.33
N ALA A 580 5.58 -17.32 -24.19
CA ALA A 580 7.04 -17.39 -24.15
C ALA A 580 7.57 -18.66 -24.83
N PHE A 581 6.92 -19.80 -24.62
CA PHE A 581 7.29 -21.05 -25.28
C PHE A 581 7.13 -20.94 -26.81
N GLU A 582 5.99 -20.43 -27.27
CA GLU A 582 5.74 -20.25 -28.70
C GLU A 582 6.71 -19.25 -29.33
N LEU A 583 7.02 -18.16 -28.62
CA LEU A 583 8.01 -17.19 -29.04
C LEU A 583 9.38 -17.86 -29.29
N VAL A 584 9.84 -18.71 -28.36
CA VAL A 584 11.10 -19.45 -28.53
C VAL A 584 11.01 -20.43 -29.70
N ARG A 585 9.89 -21.15 -29.83
CA ARG A 585 9.68 -22.14 -30.90
C ARG A 585 9.69 -21.54 -32.30
N ARG A 586 9.14 -20.33 -32.47
CA ARG A 586 9.02 -19.64 -33.77
C ARG A 586 10.33 -19.08 -34.31
N HIS A 587 11.32 -18.86 -33.45
CA HIS A 587 12.54 -18.17 -33.83
C HIS A 587 13.72 -19.14 -33.89
N ASN A 588 14.47 -19.04 -34.99
CA ASN A 588 15.70 -19.81 -35.15
C ASN A 588 16.83 -19.15 -34.35
N GLY A 589 16.94 -19.53 -33.08
CA GLY A 589 18.06 -19.21 -32.19
C GLY A 589 17.86 -18.01 -31.24
N PRO A 590 18.64 -17.96 -30.14
CA PRO A 590 18.53 -16.94 -29.08
C PRO A 590 18.64 -15.50 -29.57
N GLU A 591 19.44 -15.22 -30.60
CA GLU A 591 19.67 -13.86 -31.11
C GLU A 591 18.40 -13.28 -31.77
N ASN A 592 17.62 -14.13 -32.44
CA ASN A 592 16.36 -13.71 -33.05
C ASN A 592 15.28 -13.51 -32.00
N ILE A 593 15.23 -14.36 -30.97
CA ILE A 593 14.35 -14.21 -29.82
C ILE A 593 14.65 -12.88 -29.12
N ALA A 594 15.93 -12.59 -28.85
CA ALA A 594 16.38 -11.34 -28.27
C ALA A 594 15.90 -10.12 -29.06
N ARG A 595 16.03 -10.12 -30.39
CA ARG A 595 15.56 -9.01 -31.25
C ARG A 595 14.06 -8.77 -31.14
N THR A 596 13.27 -9.82 -30.95
CA THR A 596 11.81 -9.74 -30.81
C THR A 596 11.40 -9.21 -29.43
N VAL A 597 12.05 -9.63 -28.34
CA VAL A 597 11.69 -9.15 -26.98
C VAL A 597 12.27 -7.79 -26.63
N LEU A 598 13.40 -7.41 -27.24
CA LEU A 598 14.11 -6.17 -26.92
C LEU A 598 13.25 -4.89 -26.99
N PRO A 599 12.41 -4.63 -28.02
CA PRO A 599 11.50 -3.46 -28.01
C PRO A 599 10.62 -3.41 -26.78
N HIS A 600 10.09 -4.55 -26.33
CA HIS A 600 9.19 -4.64 -25.20
C HIS A 600 9.93 -4.47 -23.88
N ILE A 601 11.09 -5.11 -23.71
CA ILE A 601 11.97 -4.89 -22.55
C ILE A 601 12.35 -3.41 -22.43
N ALA A 602 12.71 -2.77 -23.55
CA ALA A 602 13.05 -1.35 -23.60
C ALA A 602 11.90 -0.42 -23.17
N ALA A 603 10.65 -0.88 -23.29
CA ALA A 603 9.43 -0.19 -22.86
C ALA A 603 8.94 -0.66 -21.48
N ALA A 604 9.70 -1.50 -20.76
CA ALA A 604 9.28 -2.18 -19.53
C ALA A 604 7.98 -2.99 -19.68
N GLU A 605 7.79 -3.58 -20.85
CA GLU A 605 6.72 -4.51 -21.19
C GLU A 605 7.26 -5.95 -21.25
N TRP A 606 6.35 -6.93 -21.23
CA TRP A 606 6.65 -8.35 -21.44
C TRP A 606 7.65 -8.98 -20.45
N GLU A 607 7.88 -8.37 -19.29
CA GLU A 607 8.88 -8.82 -18.30
C GLU A 607 8.87 -10.34 -18.08
N ILE A 608 7.71 -10.93 -17.77
CA ILE A 608 7.58 -12.36 -17.48
C ILE A 608 7.80 -13.22 -18.73
N VAL A 609 7.26 -12.80 -19.88
CA VAL A 609 7.46 -13.52 -21.15
C VAL A 609 8.94 -13.52 -21.55
N ALA A 610 9.64 -12.41 -21.36
CA ALA A 610 11.05 -12.29 -21.65
C ALA A 610 11.92 -13.12 -20.68
N GLN A 611 11.63 -13.10 -19.37
CA GLN A 611 12.32 -13.94 -18.38
C GLN A 611 12.12 -15.44 -18.67
N LEU A 612 10.89 -15.84 -18.99
CA LEU A 612 10.58 -17.23 -19.38
C LEU A 612 11.26 -17.59 -20.70
N ALA A 613 11.30 -16.68 -21.68
CA ALA A 613 12.01 -16.90 -22.93
C ALA A 613 13.53 -17.13 -22.71
N VAL A 614 14.16 -16.43 -21.76
CA VAL A 614 15.56 -16.68 -21.36
C VAL A 614 15.72 -18.11 -20.83
N GLN A 615 14.89 -18.53 -19.87
CA GLN A 615 15.00 -19.86 -19.26
C GLN A 615 14.67 -20.99 -20.24
N ILE A 616 13.64 -20.81 -21.07
CA ILE A 616 13.24 -21.79 -22.10
C ILE A 616 14.33 -21.86 -23.17
N SER A 617 14.93 -20.73 -23.59
CA SER A 617 16.03 -20.72 -24.56
C SER A 617 17.23 -21.51 -24.07
N ASP A 618 17.55 -21.44 -22.78
CA ASP A 618 18.69 -22.18 -22.20
C ASP A 618 18.52 -23.69 -22.28
N ARG A 619 17.28 -24.19 -22.19
CA ARG A 619 16.97 -25.60 -22.38
C ARG A 619 17.02 -26.04 -23.84
N HIS A 620 16.62 -25.16 -24.76
CA HIS A 620 16.46 -25.51 -26.18
C HIS A 620 17.72 -25.27 -27.01
N PHE A 621 18.56 -24.32 -26.61
CA PHE A 621 19.77 -23.95 -27.31
C PHE A 621 20.96 -24.02 -26.37
N ARG A 622 22.08 -24.51 -26.88
CA ARG A 622 23.36 -24.44 -26.16
C ARG A 622 23.69 -22.98 -25.83
N ASP A 623 23.97 -22.73 -24.54
CA ASP A 623 24.25 -21.40 -23.97
C ASP A 623 23.14 -20.38 -24.30
N GLY A 624 21.89 -20.86 -24.36
CA GLY A 624 20.75 -20.10 -24.87
C GLY A 624 20.46 -18.84 -24.08
N ALA A 625 20.47 -18.91 -22.74
CA ALA A 625 20.29 -17.73 -21.90
C ALA A 625 21.40 -16.71 -22.13
N ALA A 626 22.66 -17.16 -22.10
CA ALA A 626 23.82 -16.30 -22.28
C ALA A 626 23.83 -15.58 -23.63
N ARG A 627 23.53 -16.29 -24.73
CA ARG A 627 23.46 -15.73 -26.08
C ARG A 627 22.33 -14.72 -26.24
N LEU A 628 21.16 -15.00 -25.66
CA LEU A 628 20.01 -14.09 -25.65
C LEU A 628 20.38 -12.80 -24.91
N LEU A 629 20.85 -12.91 -23.67
CA LEU A 629 21.21 -11.77 -22.82
C LEU A 629 22.36 -10.95 -23.41
N SER A 630 23.37 -11.61 -23.99
CA SER A 630 24.46 -10.92 -24.71
C SER A 630 23.93 -10.11 -25.90
N THR A 631 22.97 -10.65 -26.65
CA THR A 631 22.34 -9.94 -27.77
C THR A 631 21.49 -8.75 -27.29
N VAL A 632 20.76 -8.92 -26.19
CA VAL A 632 19.99 -7.84 -25.56
C VAL A 632 20.92 -6.70 -25.12
N LEU A 633 22.04 -7.03 -24.47
CA LEU A 633 22.98 -6.05 -23.93
C LEU A 633 23.77 -5.30 -25.01
N THR A 634 24.19 -6.00 -26.08
CA THR A 634 25.05 -5.42 -27.13
C THR A 634 24.28 -4.60 -28.17
N ASN A 635 22.95 -4.67 -28.18
CA ASN A 635 22.12 -3.99 -29.17
C ASN A 635 22.00 -2.48 -28.88
N LYS A 636 22.60 -1.66 -29.77
CA LYS A 636 22.66 -0.20 -29.62
C LYS A 636 21.44 0.56 -30.20
N ARG A 637 20.35 -0.15 -30.54
CA ARG A 637 19.14 0.44 -31.15
C ARG A 637 18.41 1.38 -30.18
N TYR A 638 18.31 1.02 -28.90
CA TYR A 638 17.58 1.78 -27.89
C TYR A 638 18.55 2.65 -27.08
N ARG A 639 18.54 3.97 -27.33
CA ARG A 639 19.52 4.91 -26.79
C ARG A 639 18.99 5.83 -25.68
N SER A 640 17.68 5.93 -25.50
CA SER A 640 17.09 6.71 -24.41
C SER A 640 17.58 6.16 -23.06
N ALA A 641 17.71 7.05 -22.07
CA ALA A 641 18.14 6.66 -20.72
C ALA A 641 17.16 5.67 -20.08
N ALA A 642 15.85 5.90 -20.22
CA ALA A 642 14.80 5.02 -19.74
C ALA A 642 14.91 3.61 -20.35
N SER A 643 15.02 3.49 -21.68
CA SER A 643 15.12 2.17 -22.32
C SER A 643 16.37 1.41 -21.93
N ARG A 644 17.53 2.08 -21.83
CA ARG A 644 18.77 1.43 -21.36
C ARG A 644 18.64 0.94 -19.92
N ARG A 645 17.99 1.72 -19.06
CA ARG A 645 17.69 1.32 -17.67
C ARG A 645 16.82 0.07 -17.63
N ASN A 646 15.74 0.05 -18.40
CA ASN A 646 14.84 -1.09 -18.45
C ASN A 646 15.56 -2.36 -18.94
N ILE A 647 16.40 -2.24 -19.97
CA ILE A 647 17.22 -3.34 -20.50
C ILE A 647 18.23 -3.85 -19.47
N HIS A 648 19.01 -2.97 -18.84
CA HIS A 648 20.06 -3.40 -17.91
C HIS A 648 19.46 -3.94 -16.60
N ALA A 649 18.37 -3.35 -16.11
CA ALA A 649 17.65 -3.86 -14.95
C ALA A 649 17.04 -5.25 -15.24
N PHE A 650 16.46 -5.47 -16.43
CA PHE A 650 15.99 -6.78 -16.85
C PHE A 650 17.12 -7.81 -16.89
N ALA A 651 18.25 -7.47 -17.52
CA ALA A 651 19.41 -8.36 -17.60
C ALA A 651 19.98 -8.69 -16.20
N MET A 652 20.02 -7.71 -15.30
CA MET A 652 20.45 -7.89 -13.92
C MET A 652 19.52 -8.85 -13.16
N ARG A 653 18.20 -8.70 -13.29
CA ARG A 653 17.22 -9.64 -12.70
C ARG A 653 17.38 -11.07 -13.23
N CYS A 654 17.78 -11.24 -14.49
CA CYS A 654 18.01 -12.56 -15.06
C CYS A 654 19.17 -13.31 -14.38
N LEU A 655 20.14 -12.62 -13.77
CA LEU A 655 21.23 -13.27 -13.04
C LEU A 655 20.77 -14.02 -11.77
N GLY A 656 19.53 -13.77 -11.32
CA GLY A 656 18.93 -14.50 -10.20
C GLY A 656 18.45 -15.91 -10.54
N PHE A 657 18.38 -16.27 -11.84
CA PHE A 657 17.91 -17.59 -12.26
C PHE A 657 18.63 -18.16 -13.50
N ALA A 658 19.36 -17.34 -14.27
CA ALA A 658 20.02 -17.77 -15.49
C ALA A 658 21.50 -18.09 -15.24
N HIS A 659 21.91 -19.30 -15.58
CA HIS A 659 23.32 -19.68 -15.59
C HIS A 659 24.00 -19.07 -16.81
N VAL A 660 24.92 -18.13 -16.58
CA VAL A 660 25.67 -17.45 -17.64
C VAL A 660 27.17 -17.47 -17.36
N PRO A 661 28.03 -17.38 -18.40
CA PRO A 661 29.47 -17.25 -18.20
C PRO A 661 29.80 -16.01 -17.36
N VAL A 662 30.74 -16.15 -16.43
CA VAL A 662 31.22 -15.06 -15.55
C VAL A 662 31.55 -13.75 -16.31
N PRO A 663 32.23 -13.77 -17.47
CA PRO A 663 32.47 -12.53 -18.23
C PRO A 663 31.20 -11.80 -18.64
N LEU A 664 30.13 -12.51 -18.97
CA LEU A 664 28.84 -11.90 -19.32
C LEU A 664 28.13 -11.36 -18.08
N ALA A 665 28.14 -12.08 -16.95
CA ALA A 665 27.58 -11.58 -15.69
C ALA A 665 28.24 -10.26 -15.27
N ARG A 666 29.58 -10.17 -15.37
CA ARG A 666 30.33 -8.93 -15.14
C ARG A 666 29.91 -7.81 -16.10
N GLN A 667 29.77 -8.10 -17.39
CA GLN A 667 29.29 -7.10 -18.36
C GLN A 667 27.87 -6.59 -18.03
N ILE A 668 26.97 -7.46 -17.58
CA ILE A 668 25.62 -7.09 -17.17
C ILE A 668 25.66 -6.19 -15.92
N ALA A 669 26.41 -6.60 -14.89
CA ALA A 669 26.59 -5.81 -13.67
C ALA A 669 27.20 -4.43 -13.99
N ALA A 670 28.20 -4.41 -14.87
CA ALA A 670 28.84 -3.18 -15.30
C ALA A 670 27.86 -2.22 -15.99
N ALA A 671 27.10 -2.72 -16.95
CA ALA A 671 26.10 -1.93 -17.65
C ALA A 671 25.00 -1.41 -16.71
N PHE A 672 24.58 -2.24 -15.75
CA PHE A 672 23.60 -1.86 -14.74
C PHE A 672 24.09 -0.69 -13.87
N ILE A 673 25.27 -0.80 -13.27
CA ILE A 673 25.86 0.27 -12.46
C ILE A 673 26.11 1.52 -13.30
N GLU A 674 26.63 1.40 -14.53
CA GLU A 674 26.84 2.55 -15.41
C GLU A 674 25.56 3.32 -15.72
N THR A 675 24.41 2.64 -15.80
CA THR A 675 23.12 3.32 -15.95
C THR A 675 22.69 4.02 -14.66
N MET A 676 22.97 3.45 -13.49
CA MET A 676 22.71 4.08 -12.20
C MET A 676 23.55 5.34 -12.00
N LEU A 677 24.79 5.37 -12.52
CA LEU A 677 25.68 6.53 -12.46
C LEU A 677 25.29 7.67 -13.41
N GLN A 678 24.27 7.50 -14.27
CA GLN A 678 23.76 8.60 -15.08
C GLN A 678 22.81 9.48 -14.26
N PRO A 679 22.85 10.81 -14.41
CA PRO A 679 21.97 11.69 -13.66
C PRO A 679 20.49 11.42 -13.95
N GLN A 680 19.68 11.34 -12.90
CA GLN A 680 18.27 11.00 -12.96
C GLN A 680 17.42 12.10 -12.33
N ASP A 681 16.27 12.43 -12.95
CA ASP A 681 15.20 13.22 -12.32
C ASP A 681 14.25 12.35 -11.48
N THR A 682 14.55 11.05 -11.36
CA THR A 682 13.70 10.04 -10.72
C THR A 682 14.41 9.41 -9.53
N GLU A 683 13.70 9.30 -8.42
CA GLU A 683 14.10 8.62 -7.20
C GLU A 683 14.50 7.15 -7.50
N ILE A 684 15.63 6.69 -6.94
CA ILE A 684 16.08 5.31 -7.11
C ILE A 684 15.14 4.40 -6.32
N ILE A 685 14.34 3.63 -7.05
CA ILE A 685 13.37 2.72 -6.44
C ILE A 685 14.07 1.40 -6.10
N PRO A 686 14.03 0.96 -4.82
CA PRO A 686 14.47 -0.37 -4.41
C PRO A 686 13.84 -1.46 -5.29
N GLN A 687 14.68 -2.30 -5.88
CA GLN A 687 14.23 -3.53 -6.54
C GLN A 687 15.02 -4.71 -5.98
N GLN A 688 14.48 -5.91 -6.18
CA GLN A 688 15.14 -7.13 -5.73
C GLN A 688 15.95 -7.69 -6.90
N TYR A 689 17.28 -7.66 -6.77
CA TYR A 689 18.22 -8.25 -7.72
C TYR A 689 18.92 -9.41 -7.04
N LEU A 690 18.22 -10.55 -6.95
CA LEU A 690 18.82 -11.80 -6.50
C LEU A 690 19.85 -12.27 -7.52
N LEU A 691 20.88 -12.95 -7.03
CA LEU A 691 21.92 -13.59 -7.84
C LEU A 691 21.96 -15.08 -7.49
N ILE A 692 22.20 -15.94 -8.49
CA ILE A 692 22.56 -17.34 -8.21
C ILE A 692 23.91 -17.40 -7.49
N PRO A 693 24.14 -18.37 -6.57
CA PRO A 693 25.31 -18.40 -5.70
C PRO A 693 26.66 -18.29 -6.41
N GLU A 694 26.80 -18.83 -7.61
CA GLU A 694 28.07 -18.84 -8.36
C GLU A 694 28.42 -17.47 -8.96
N LEU A 695 27.45 -16.57 -9.09
CA LEU A 695 27.65 -15.23 -9.68
C LEU A 695 27.88 -14.15 -8.64
N HIS A 696 27.67 -14.46 -7.36
CA HIS A 696 27.82 -13.55 -6.23
C HIS A 696 29.17 -12.81 -6.23
N GLU A 697 30.27 -13.54 -6.01
CA GLU A 697 31.61 -12.95 -5.91
C GLU A 697 32.05 -12.23 -7.21
N PRO A 698 31.88 -12.80 -8.43
CA PRO A 698 32.29 -12.10 -9.64
C PRO A 698 31.52 -10.81 -9.93
N VAL A 699 30.22 -10.75 -9.60
CA VAL A 699 29.39 -9.57 -9.79
C VAL A 699 29.74 -8.49 -8.75
N GLU A 700 29.89 -8.86 -7.49
CA GLU A 700 30.32 -7.95 -6.43
C GLU A 700 31.67 -7.31 -6.75
N GLN A 701 32.63 -8.10 -7.22
CA GLN A 701 33.96 -7.60 -7.57
C GLN A 701 33.92 -6.61 -8.74
N GLU A 702 33.03 -6.82 -9.71
CA GLU A 702 32.84 -5.89 -10.83
C GLU A 702 32.19 -4.58 -10.36
N ILE A 703 31.13 -4.67 -9.55
CA ILE A 703 30.47 -3.51 -8.95
C ILE A 703 31.46 -2.70 -8.11
N PHE A 704 32.26 -3.37 -7.27
CA PHE A 704 33.34 -2.75 -6.50
C PHE A 704 34.29 -1.97 -7.41
N THR A 705 34.74 -2.58 -8.50
CA THR A 705 35.72 -2.00 -9.43
C THR A 705 35.17 -0.74 -10.09
N ILE A 706 33.92 -0.78 -10.56
CA ILE A 706 33.29 0.34 -11.29
C ILE A 706 32.98 1.50 -10.36
N LEU A 707 32.41 1.22 -9.18
CA LEU A 707 32.14 2.27 -8.18
C LEU A 707 33.45 2.88 -7.69
N SER A 708 34.49 2.07 -7.44
CA SER A 708 35.83 2.58 -7.09
C SER A 708 36.40 3.52 -8.14
N ALA A 709 36.31 3.15 -9.42
CA ALA A 709 36.77 3.97 -10.53
C ALA A 709 35.96 5.27 -10.67
N ALA A 710 34.64 5.22 -10.42
CA ALA A 710 33.76 6.38 -10.48
C ALA A 710 33.97 7.35 -9.30
N ILE A 711 34.20 6.83 -8.08
CA ILE A 711 34.51 7.63 -6.89
C ILE A 711 35.85 8.37 -7.06
N THR A 712 36.84 7.72 -7.65
CA THR A 712 38.17 8.30 -7.90
C THR A 712 38.25 9.13 -9.19
N ALA A 713 37.19 9.15 -10.01
CA ALA A 713 37.18 9.89 -11.26
C ALA A 713 37.25 11.41 -11.03
N GLY A 714 37.84 12.15 -11.99
CA GLY A 714 37.92 13.61 -11.94
C GLY A 714 36.59 14.35 -12.14
N ASP A 715 35.55 13.67 -12.61
CA ASP A 715 34.20 14.22 -12.79
C ASP A 715 33.44 14.23 -11.45
N SER A 716 33.22 15.43 -10.89
CA SER A 716 32.56 15.59 -9.60
C SER A 716 31.13 15.05 -9.60
N ARG A 717 30.36 15.25 -10.67
CA ARG A 717 28.96 14.80 -10.72
C ARG A 717 28.87 13.29 -10.70
N ARG A 718 29.73 12.63 -11.49
CA ARG A 718 29.79 11.16 -11.54
C ARG A 718 30.29 10.58 -10.22
N ARG A 719 31.25 11.25 -9.57
CA ARG A 719 31.74 10.89 -8.23
C ARG A 719 30.61 10.94 -7.21
N ASP A 720 29.87 12.05 -7.16
CA ASP A 720 28.79 12.25 -6.17
C ASP A 720 27.71 11.17 -6.32
N THR A 721 27.27 10.90 -7.55
CA THR A 721 26.31 9.82 -7.83
C THR A 721 26.86 8.44 -7.46
N ALA A 722 28.16 8.18 -7.68
CA ALA A 722 28.77 6.90 -7.30
C ALA A 722 28.82 6.70 -5.78
N ILE A 723 29.08 7.78 -5.03
CA ILE A 723 29.03 7.77 -3.56
C ILE A 723 27.62 7.45 -3.08
N GLU A 724 26.60 8.10 -3.65
CA GLU A 724 25.20 7.86 -3.32
C GLU A 724 24.80 6.41 -3.61
N VAL A 725 25.09 5.91 -4.81
CA VAL A 725 24.82 4.51 -5.19
C VAL A 725 25.53 3.53 -4.25
N ALA A 726 26.79 3.79 -3.87
CA ALA A 726 27.53 2.91 -2.95
C ALA A 726 26.89 2.86 -1.55
N LEU A 727 26.51 4.01 -1.00
CA LEU A 727 25.90 4.09 0.34
C LEU A 727 24.51 3.44 0.39
N HIS A 728 23.75 3.54 -0.70
CA HIS A 728 22.41 2.95 -0.84
C HIS A 728 22.42 1.55 -1.48
N LEU A 729 23.60 0.95 -1.71
CA LEU A 729 23.71 -0.30 -2.46
C LEU A 729 22.82 -1.43 -1.92
N PRO A 730 22.75 -1.72 -0.60
CA PRO A 730 21.85 -2.76 -0.10
C PRO A 730 20.39 -2.47 -0.42
N THR A 731 19.95 -1.23 -0.27
CA THR A 731 18.57 -0.82 -0.58
C THR A 731 18.26 -0.80 -2.07
N ILE A 732 19.26 -0.63 -2.93
CA ILE A 732 19.11 -0.71 -4.39
C ILE A 732 18.98 -2.17 -4.83
N MET A 733 19.76 -3.05 -4.19
CA MET A 733 19.91 -4.45 -4.58
C MET A 733 18.89 -5.40 -3.91
N THR A 734 18.39 -5.03 -2.74
CA THR A 734 17.49 -5.84 -1.90
C THR A 734 16.37 -5.00 -1.30
N ARG A 735 15.22 -5.62 -1.04
CA ARG A 735 14.06 -4.98 -0.40
C ARG A 735 14.23 -5.02 1.12
N LEU A 736 14.01 -3.87 1.79
CA LEU A 736 14.15 -3.73 3.24
C LEU A 736 13.08 -4.52 4.04
N HIS A 737 11.88 -4.71 3.49
CA HIS A 737 10.74 -5.31 4.20
C HIS A 737 10.68 -6.85 4.15
N GLU A 738 11.60 -7.51 3.43
CA GLU A 738 11.68 -8.97 3.32
C GLU A 738 12.83 -9.57 4.15
N ARG A 739 13.38 -8.80 5.11
CA ARG A 739 14.43 -9.23 6.07
C ARG A 739 14.05 -10.41 6.95
N ASP A 740 12.78 -10.82 6.94
CA ASP A 740 12.29 -11.98 7.69
C ASP A 740 12.71 -13.34 7.07
N THR A 741 13.63 -13.35 6.10
CA THR A 741 14.00 -14.58 5.39
C THR A 741 15.49 -14.77 5.22
N ASP A 742 15.99 -15.98 5.47
CA ASP A 742 17.43 -16.30 5.45
C ASP A 742 18.14 -15.90 4.15
N ALA A 743 17.51 -16.12 2.98
CA ALA A 743 18.12 -15.82 1.68
C ALA A 743 18.13 -14.33 1.32
N ALA A 744 17.07 -13.58 1.66
CA ALA A 744 17.05 -12.13 1.47
C ALA A 744 17.95 -11.43 2.49
N PHE A 745 18.05 -11.98 3.70
CA PHE A 745 18.96 -11.55 4.75
C PHE A 745 20.42 -11.75 4.32
N ASP A 746 20.78 -12.95 3.84
CA ASP A 746 22.13 -13.23 3.31
C ASP A 746 22.49 -12.33 2.12
N ALA A 747 21.55 -12.10 1.19
CA ALA A 747 21.75 -11.15 0.11
C ALA A 747 21.95 -9.72 0.62
N PHE A 748 21.11 -9.25 1.55
CA PHE A 748 21.20 -7.91 2.13
C PHE A 748 22.55 -7.70 2.85
N ASP A 749 22.99 -8.70 3.62
CA ASP A 749 24.25 -8.69 4.35
C ASP A 749 25.45 -8.64 3.39
N ARG A 750 25.41 -9.41 2.29
CA ARG A 750 26.45 -9.39 1.26
C ARG A 750 26.58 -8.02 0.59
N TRP A 751 25.47 -7.37 0.25
CA TRP A 751 25.51 -6.00 -0.28
C TRP A 751 25.96 -4.98 0.77
N THR A 752 25.62 -5.20 2.03
CA THR A 752 26.05 -4.37 3.17
C THR A 752 27.56 -4.46 3.38
N GLU A 753 28.10 -5.66 3.27
CA GLU A 753 29.53 -5.93 3.33
C GLU A 753 30.27 -5.31 2.14
N LEU A 754 29.71 -5.40 0.92
CA LEU A 754 30.28 -4.73 -0.25
C LEU A 754 30.29 -3.20 -0.09
N ARG A 755 29.20 -2.60 0.40
CA ARG A 755 29.15 -1.17 0.75
C ARG A 755 30.27 -0.80 1.73
N ARG A 756 30.45 -1.59 2.79
CA ARG A 756 31.52 -1.38 3.80
C ARG A 756 32.90 -1.41 3.15
N ARG A 757 33.19 -2.43 2.34
CA ARG A 757 34.47 -2.54 1.59
C ARG A 757 34.73 -1.33 0.69
N ILE A 758 33.71 -0.84 -0.02
CA ILE A 758 33.82 0.36 -0.88
C ILE A 758 34.12 1.59 -0.03
N PHE A 759 33.40 1.76 1.09
CA PHE A 759 33.61 2.89 1.99
C PHE A 759 35.03 2.88 2.57
N GLU A 760 35.50 1.75 3.09
CA GLU A 760 36.84 1.61 3.68
C GLU A 760 37.94 1.89 2.65
N ALA A 761 37.79 1.41 1.41
CA ALA A 761 38.76 1.63 0.35
C ALA A 761 38.88 3.10 -0.11
N HIS A 762 37.80 3.87 0.00
CA HIS A 762 37.71 5.24 -0.53
C HIS A 762 37.31 6.29 0.51
N ARG A 763 37.48 5.99 1.80
CA ARG A 763 37.01 6.80 2.94
C ARG A 763 37.35 8.27 2.78
N GLU A 764 38.62 8.58 2.50
CA GLU A 764 39.10 9.95 2.36
C GLU A 764 38.38 10.70 1.23
N THR A 765 38.17 10.05 0.08
CA THR A 765 37.50 10.66 -1.08
C THR A 765 36.00 10.84 -0.84
N ILE A 766 35.36 9.87 -0.18
CA ILE A 766 33.94 9.91 0.17
C ILE A 766 33.66 11.04 1.15
N LEU A 767 34.45 11.16 2.21
CA LEU A 767 34.27 12.20 3.24
C LEU A 767 34.70 13.59 2.73
N ALA A 768 35.70 13.68 1.86
CA ALA A 768 36.10 14.94 1.21
C ALA A 768 35.00 15.55 0.32
N ASN A 769 33.93 14.81 0.01
CA ASN A 769 32.78 15.32 -0.72
C ASN A 769 32.11 16.52 -0.02
N GLY A 770 32.19 16.58 1.31
CA GLY A 770 31.60 17.68 2.10
C GLY A 770 30.07 17.71 2.09
N ASN A 771 29.39 16.74 1.49
CA ASN A 771 27.94 16.63 1.53
C ASN A 771 27.47 16.04 2.87
N ALA A 772 26.58 16.77 3.53
CA ALA A 772 26.04 16.42 4.83
C ALA A 772 25.25 15.10 4.82
N THR A 773 24.56 14.75 3.72
CA THR A 773 23.85 13.45 3.60
C THR A 773 24.82 12.28 3.57
N VAL A 774 25.95 12.43 2.88
CA VAL A 774 27.01 11.41 2.77
C VAL A 774 27.63 11.13 4.14
N TRP A 775 27.96 12.19 4.88
CA TRP A 775 28.51 12.08 6.23
C TRP A 775 27.51 11.45 7.21
N PHE A 776 26.25 11.89 7.16
CA PHE A 776 25.19 11.32 7.99
C PHE A 776 24.98 9.82 7.70
N ALA A 777 24.94 9.43 6.42
CA ALA A 777 24.85 8.03 6.02
C ALA A 777 26.08 7.21 6.47
N ALA A 778 27.28 7.78 6.43
CA ALA A 778 28.50 7.11 6.90
C ALA A 778 28.45 6.78 8.40
N TRP A 779 27.97 7.72 9.22
CA TRP A 779 27.74 7.48 10.65
C TRP A 779 26.62 6.46 10.86
N ARG A 780 25.49 6.62 10.13
CA ARG A 780 24.35 5.70 10.21
C ARG A 780 24.74 4.25 9.92
N HIS A 781 25.70 4.03 9.03
CA HIS A 781 26.17 2.69 8.70
C HIS A 781 27.34 2.22 9.58
N GLY A 782 27.72 2.99 10.61
CA GLY A 782 28.78 2.66 11.56
C GLY A 782 30.19 2.81 11.00
N PHE A 783 30.37 3.52 9.89
CA PHE A 783 31.69 3.66 9.26
C PHE A 783 32.54 4.77 9.89
N ILE A 784 31.90 5.77 10.49
CA ILE A 784 32.54 6.84 11.24
C ILE A 784 31.88 6.96 12.61
N SER A 785 32.61 7.45 13.60
CA SER A 785 32.03 7.69 14.91
C SER A 785 31.13 8.92 14.89
N LEU A 786 30.21 9.03 15.86
CA LEU A 786 29.49 10.28 16.08
C LEU A 786 30.43 11.47 16.32
N SER A 787 31.60 11.22 16.94
CA SER A 787 32.63 12.23 17.13
C SER A 787 33.15 12.76 15.81
N ASP A 788 33.53 11.87 14.90
CA ASP A 788 34.02 12.22 13.57
C ASP A 788 32.97 13.05 12.82
N LEU A 789 31.71 12.60 12.86
CA LEU A 789 30.59 13.27 12.20
C LEU A 789 30.43 14.73 12.64
N VAL A 790 30.51 14.97 13.94
CA VAL A 790 30.24 16.28 14.54
C VAL A 790 31.47 17.18 14.49
N THR A 791 32.67 16.64 14.73
CA THR A 791 33.90 17.43 14.86
C THR A 791 34.67 17.64 13.56
N GLU A 792 34.49 16.76 12.57
CA GLU A 792 35.18 16.82 11.28
C GLU A 792 34.23 16.99 10.09
N GLY A 793 32.93 16.79 10.30
CA GLY A 793 31.92 16.85 9.26
C GLY A 793 31.64 18.25 8.69
N PRO A 794 30.75 18.35 7.68
CA PRO A 794 30.53 19.58 6.91
C PRO A 794 30.10 20.81 7.73
N PHE A 795 29.52 20.58 8.91
CA PHE A 795 29.06 21.64 9.81
C PHE A 795 29.97 21.88 11.02
N ALA A 796 31.11 21.18 11.13
CA ALA A 796 32.00 21.22 12.29
C ALA A 796 32.45 22.64 12.71
N GLN A 797 32.61 23.55 11.74
CA GLN A 797 33.06 24.93 12.00
C GLN A 797 31.92 25.94 12.18
N THR A 798 30.65 25.53 11.98
CA THR A 798 29.49 26.43 12.06
C THR A 798 28.57 26.01 13.21
N TYR A 799 27.70 25.03 12.94
CA TYR A 799 26.79 24.42 13.90
C TYR A 799 26.94 22.91 13.79
N PRO A 800 27.89 22.30 14.50
CA PRO A 800 28.26 20.88 14.38
C PRO A 800 27.08 19.91 14.39
N LEU A 801 26.01 20.29 15.09
CA LEU A 801 24.83 19.45 15.34
C LEU A 801 23.73 19.65 14.28
N ASN A 802 23.92 20.55 13.32
CA ASN A 802 23.05 20.65 12.15
C ASN A 802 23.14 19.42 11.23
N ILE A 803 24.21 18.61 11.38
CA ILE A 803 24.42 17.40 10.60
C ILE A 803 23.30 16.37 10.77
N PHE A 804 22.64 16.36 11.94
CA PHE A 804 21.49 15.50 12.21
C PHE A 804 20.23 15.86 11.42
N PHE A 805 20.22 17.01 10.72
CA PHE A 805 19.09 17.49 9.91
C PHE A 805 19.37 17.45 8.40
N ALA A 806 20.46 16.79 7.99
CA ALA A 806 20.93 16.82 6.60
C ALA A 806 20.18 15.90 5.64
N GLU A 807 19.59 14.81 6.13
CA GLU A 807 18.95 13.76 5.32
C GLU A 807 17.50 14.11 4.93
N PRO A 808 17.12 14.02 3.63
CA PRO A 808 15.75 14.27 3.16
C PRO A 808 14.69 13.40 3.85
N LYS A 809 15.02 12.15 4.16
CA LYS A 809 14.15 11.19 4.88
C LYS A 809 13.88 11.61 6.33
N TYR A 810 14.74 12.46 6.90
CA TYR A 810 14.60 13.03 8.25
C TYR A 810 14.41 14.56 8.21
N ARG A 811 14.03 15.12 7.06
CA ARG A 811 13.87 16.57 6.79
C ARG A 811 12.64 17.19 7.45
N TYR A 812 12.20 16.60 8.54
CA TYR A 812 11.08 17.08 9.35
C TYR A 812 11.39 18.40 10.09
N ILE A 813 12.63 18.88 10.05
CA ILE A 813 13.10 19.89 11.00
C ILE A 813 13.71 21.09 10.26
N GLN A 814 12.88 22.10 9.99
CA GLN A 814 13.35 23.43 9.58
C GLN A 814 13.76 24.29 10.80
N GLY A 815 13.56 23.82 12.03
CA GLY A 815 13.69 24.61 13.26
C GLY A 815 15.02 24.53 14.03
N GLY A 816 15.98 23.71 13.60
CA GLY A 816 17.26 23.54 14.31
C GLY A 816 17.11 22.91 15.70
N TRP A 817 17.85 23.41 16.69
CA TRP A 817 17.94 22.86 18.06
C TRP A 817 16.62 22.72 18.83
N ILE A 818 15.61 23.53 18.50
CA ILE A 818 14.27 23.49 19.12
C ILE A 818 13.57 22.15 18.84
N GLU A 819 13.88 21.51 17.71
CA GLU A 819 13.32 20.22 17.30
C GLU A 819 14.30 19.04 17.54
N PHE A 820 15.56 19.31 17.95
CA PHE A 820 16.53 18.27 18.40
C PHE A 820 16.16 17.67 19.76
N GLY A 821 15.64 18.50 20.67
CA GLY A 821 15.19 18.15 22.03
C GLY A 821 14.35 16.88 22.14
N PRO A 822 13.27 16.74 21.35
CA PRO A 822 12.39 15.57 21.39
C PRO A 822 12.84 14.37 20.53
N PHE A 823 13.67 14.58 19.49
CA PHE A 823 14.04 13.55 18.51
C PHE A 823 14.87 12.40 19.11
N LEU A 824 15.84 12.72 19.97
CA LEU A 824 16.73 11.71 20.57
C LEU A 824 16.00 10.83 21.61
N PRO A 825 15.22 11.39 22.56
CA PRO A 825 14.46 10.59 23.52
C PRO A 825 13.37 9.72 22.88
N GLU A 826 12.70 10.19 21.83
CA GLU A 826 11.68 9.44 21.09
C GLU A 826 12.26 8.17 20.46
N ARG A 827 13.38 8.28 19.76
CA ARG A 827 14.05 7.13 19.15
C ARG A 827 14.58 6.15 20.18
N LEU A 828 15.11 6.63 21.31
CA LEU A 828 15.56 5.78 22.42
C LEU A 828 14.42 5.00 23.10
N LEU A 829 13.19 5.52 23.09
CA LEU A 829 12.01 4.86 23.64
C LEU A 829 11.37 3.85 22.66
N GLN A 830 11.34 4.16 21.36
CA GLN A 830 10.84 3.24 20.31
C GLN A 830 11.70 1.96 20.18
N LEU A 831 12.98 2.00 20.56
CA LEU A 831 13.97 0.94 20.32
C LEU A 831 13.95 -0.26 21.28
N GLY A 832 13.05 -0.29 22.28
CA GLY A 832 12.78 -1.41 23.20
C GLY A 832 13.69 -2.65 23.13
N GLY A 833 14.98 -2.51 23.50
CA GLY A 833 15.94 -3.60 23.66
C GLY A 833 16.23 -4.49 22.43
N GLY A 834 15.79 -4.13 21.22
CA GLY A 834 16.01 -4.91 20.00
C GLY A 834 16.66 -4.07 18.91
N THR A 835 17.69 -4.60 18.26
CA THR A 835 18.41 -3.93 17.16
C THR A 835 17.50 -3.78 15.94
N VAL A 836 16.90 -2.60 15.79
CA VAL A 836 16.37 -2.13 14.51
C VAL A 836 17.29 -1.02 14.02
N GLU A 837 17.78 -1.17 12.80
CA GLU A 837 18.79 -0.33 12.12
C GLU A 837 18.34 1.13 11.84
N GLU A 838 17.28 1.63 12.48
CA GLU A 838 16.68 2.94 12.15
C GLU A 838 17.22 4.11 12.99
N PHE A 839 17.99 3.87 14.06
CA PHE A 839 18.78 4.91 14.72
C PHE A 839 20.02 4.34 15.46
N PRO A 840 21.22 4.37 14.86
CA PRO A 840 22.40 3.66 15.34
C PRO A 840 23.23 4.56 16.28
N MET A 841 22.66 4.97 17.41
CA MET A 841 23.42 5.67 18.44
C MET A 841 23.63 4.75 19.65
N THR A 842 24.88 4.43 19.94
CA THR A 842 25.26 3.66 21.12
C THR A 842 25.19 4.50 22.39
N ILE A 843 25.06 3.87 23.56
CA ILE A 843 25.13 4.56 24.86
C ILE A 843 26.44 5.36 24.98
N ALA A 844 27.55 4.80 24.51
CA ALA A 844 28.84 5.49 24.49
C ALA A 844 28.85 6.74 23.61
N GLU A 845 28.15 6.74 22.48
CA GLU A 845 27.99 7.93 21.62
C GLU A 845 27.07 8.98 22.25
N ILE A 846 26.06 8.57 23.01
CA ILE A 846 25.21 9.47 23.80
C ILE A 846 26.05 10.15 24.89
N ASP A 847 26.85 9.40 25.63
CA ASP A 847 27.74 9.91 26.67
C ASP A 847 28.80 10.85 26.09
N TRP A 848 29.34 10.51 24.92
CA TRP A 848 30.26 11.35 24.18
C TRP A 848 29.58 12.64 23.72
N LEU A 849 28.39 12.56 23.10
CA LEU A 849 27.64 13.73 22.63
C LEU A 849 27.30 14.68 23.77
N ASN A 850 26.94 14.12 24.92
CA ASN A 850 26.72 14.84 26.16
C ASN A 850 28.01 15.57 26.62
N SER A 851 29.14 14.87 26.66
CA SER A 851 30.44 15.47 27.00
C SER A 851 30.90 16.53 26.00
N PHE A 852 30.61 16.32 24.71
CA PHE A 852 30.93 17.26 23.63
C PHE A 852 30.12 18.56 23.78
N ILE A 853 28.83 18.47 24.06
CA ILE A 853 27.98 19.64 24.26
C ILE A 853 28.30 20.35 25.58
N ASP A 854 28.68 19.61 26.62
CA ASP A 854 29.20 20.20 27.86
C ASP A 854 30.51 20.99 27.59
N GLY A 855 31.37 20.49 26.69
CA GLY A 855 32.63 21.14 26.28
C GLY A 855 32.49 22.36 25.37
N LEU A 856 31.30 22.60 24.82
CA LEU A 856 30.99 23.75 23.94
C LEU A 856 30.76 25.07 24.72
N GLY A 857 30.72 25.03 26.06
CA GLY A 857 30.52 26.19 26.95
C GLY A 857 29.06 26.63 27.12
N ASP A 858 28.84 27.77 27.79
CA ASP A 858 27.51 28.38 27.89
C ASP A 858 27.00 28.72 26.49
N PRO A 859 25.80 28.27 26.10
CA PRO A 859 25.39 28.22 24.70
C PRO A 859 25.28 29.61 24.06
N PRO A 860 26.18 30.01 23.12
CA PRO A 860 26.07 31.28 22.41
C PRO A 860 24.98 31.26 21.31
N TRP A 861 24.31 30.12 21.11
CA TRP A 861 23.27 29.85 20.09
C TRP A 861 21.84 29.86 20.65
N ILE A 862 21.65 30.09 21.94
CA ILE A 862 20.34 30.38 22.52
C ILE A 862 20.20 31.90 22.55
N SER A 863 19.81 32.51 21.43
CA SER A 863 19.34 33.90 21.47
C SER A 863 18.00 33.91 22.20
N VAL A 864 18.00 34.47 23.41
CA VAL A 864 16.87 34.60 24.35
C VAL A 864 15.54 34.90 23.62
N PRO A 865 14.54 34.00 23.65
CA PRO A 865 13.24 34.28 23.06
C PRO A 865 12.47 35.28 23.94
N ARG A 866 12.00 36.40 23.38
CA ARG A 866 11.06 37.32 24.07
C ARG A 866 9.66 36.69 24.12
N ILE A 867 9.18 36.30 25.29
CA ILE A 867 7.90 35.58 25.48
C ILE A 867 6.91 36.40 26.35
N ARG A 868 5.59 36.32 26.07
CA ARG A 868 4.49 37.02 26.76
C ARG A 868 3.67 36.07 27.66
N VAL A 869 3.18 36.56 28.81
CA VAL A 869 2.64 35.78 29.96
C VAL A 869 1.09 35.71 30.02
N HIS A 870 0.56 34.61 30.57
CA HIS A 870 -0.76 34.51 31.26
C HIS A 870 -0.63 33.76 32.61
N PRO A 871 -1.56 33.91 33.57
CA PRO A 871 -1.26 33.74 35.01
C PRO A 871 -1.78 32.43 35.63
N PHE A 872 -0.95 31.77 36.45
CA PHE A 872 -1.36 30.88 37.56
C PHE A 872 -0.36 30.95 38.74
N GLU A 873 -0.85 30.68 39.95
CA GLU A 873 -0.25 31.05 41.26
C GLU A 873 0.62 29.94 41.91
N LYS A 874 1.95 30.10 41.86
CA LYS A 874 2.95 29.87 42.95
C LYS A 874 4.36 30.04 42.37
N ARG A 875 5.21 30.89 42.98
CA ARG A 875 6.55 31.27 42.47
C ARG A 875 7.69 30.72 43.34
N GLY A 876 8.75 30.25 42.68
CA GLY A 876 10.08 30.01 43.25
C GLY A 876 11.13 30.11 42.15
N THR A 877 12.26 30.77 42.43
CA THR A 877 13.33 31.08 41.46
C THR A 877 14.31 29.93 41.34
N LEU A 878 14.54 29.38 40.14
CA LEU A 878 15.62 28.43 39.88
C LEU A 878 16.85 29.21 39.39
N ARG A 879 17.87 29.40 40.23
CA ARG A 879 19.11 30.10 39.83
C ARG A 879 20.05 29.13 39.14
N THR A 880 20.11 29.20 37.81
CA THR A 880 20.96 28.33 36.96
C THR A 880 22.46 28.43 37.28
N GLU A 881 22.88 29.54 37.89
CA GLU A 881 24.24 29.83 38.35
C GLU A 881 24.67 28.98 39.56
N GLU A 882 23.72 28.43 40.33
CA GLU A 882 24.00 27.52 41.46
C GLU A 882 24.21 26.06 40.99
N LEU A 883 24.01 25.80 39.70
CA LEU A 883 24.23 24.49 39.07
C LEU A 883 25.66 24.38 38.54
N THR A 884 26.66 24.71 39.37
CA THR A 884 28.06 24.60 38.99
C THR A 884 28.50 23.14 38.95
N THR A 885 28.57 22.59 37.72
CA THR A 885 29.49 21.55 37.21
C THR A 885 29.26 20.06 37.64
N ASP A 886 29.33 19.03 36.78
CA ASP A 886 29.82 19.08 35.38
C ASP A 886 29.57 17.95 34.33
N ARG A 887 28.72 16.93 34.50
CA ARG A 887 28.52 15.93 33.40
C ARG A 887 27.10 15.37 33.38
N GLY A 888 26.42 15.37 32.22
CA GLY A 888 25.04 14.83 32.11
C GLY A 888 23.94 15.87 31.91
N TRP A 889 24.29 17.13 31.68
CA TRP A 889 23.33 18.23 31.62
C TRP A 889 22.72 18.40 30.22
N LEU A 890 23.18 17.66 29.20
CA LEU A 890 22.54 17.70 27.89
C LEU A 890 21.14 17.05 27.91
N LEU A 891 21.02 15.83 28.45
CA LEU A 891 19.77 15.06 28.42
C LEU A 891 18.65 15.76 29.21
N LEU A 892 18.99 16.33 30.37
CA LEU A 892 18.05 17.05 31.22
C LEU A 892 17.74 18.46 30.65
N ARG A 893 18.64 19.09 29.86
CA ARG A 893 18.37 20.34 29.09
C ARG A 893 17.46 20.08 27.89
N LEU A 894 17.65 18.98 27.16
CA LEU A 894 16.74 18.53 26.09
C LEU A 894 15.33 18.24 26.63
N MET A 895 15.23 17.81 27.90
CA MET A 895 13.97 17.59 28.63
C MET A 895 13.33 18.87 29.21
N LEU A 896 14.07 19.97 29.43
CA LEU A 896 13.57 21.22 30.04
C LEU A 896 13.29 22.34 29.03
N ILE A 897 14.02 22.41 27.92
CA ILE A 897 13.74 23.37 26.82
C ILE A 897 12.38 23.07 26.16
N THR A 898 11.97 21.80 26.18
CA THR A 898 10.63 21.37 25.80
C THR A 898 9.55 21.82 26.78
N VAL A 899 9.88 22.05 28.06
CA VAL A 899 8.94 22.49 29.10
C VAL A 899 8.58 23.97 28.96
N GLU A 900 9.54 24.82 28.55
CA GLU A 900 9.29 26.26 28.38
C GLU A 900 8.66 26.60 27.02
N ALA A 901 8.97 25.86 25.95
CA ALA A 901 8.31 26.03 24.64
C ALA A 901 6.80 25.75 24.66
N MET A 902 6.32 24.97 25.65
CA MET A 902 4.91 24.68 25.88
C MET A 902 4.13 25.80 26.58
N THR A 903 4.77 26.87 27.05
CA THR A 903 4.08 27.81 27.93
C THR A 903 3.24 28.90 27.25
N TYR A 904 3.32 29.23 25.94
CA TYR A 904 2.23 29.95 25.17
C TYR A 904 2.49 29.97 23.63
N PRO A 905 1.46 30.18 22.79
CA PRO A 905 1.08 29.31 21.69
C PRO A 905 1.70 29.71 20.34
N ALA A 906 2.54 28.86 19.75
CA ALA A 906 2.83 28.96 18.32
C ALA A 906 3.10 27.58 17.69
N THR A 907 2.08 27.09 16.99
CA THR A 907 2.16 26.30 15.74
C THR A 907 2.95 24.99 15.80
N ALA A 908 2.35 23.93 16.36
CA ALA A 908 2.96 22.60 16.45
C ALA A 908 2.16 21.54 15.67
N SER A 909 2.59 21.34 14.43
CA SER A 909 2.30 20.20 13.54
C SER A 909 2.77 18.83 13.99
N ASP A 910 3.98 18.81 14.52
CA ASP A 910 4.82 17.61 14.52
C ASP A 910 5.23 17.23 15.95
N SER A 911 4.49 17.71 16.95
CA SER A 911 4.76 17.42 18.36
C SER A 911 3.96 16.25 18.91
N ARG A 912 3.27 15.45 18.08
CA ARG A 912 2.39 14.36 18.57
C ARG A 912 3.17 13.18 19.14
N ASP A 913 4.28 12.79 18.50
CA ASP A 913 5.17 11.74 19.02
C ASP A 913 5.86 12.19 20.32
N TYR A 914 6.13 13.49 20.42
CA TYR A 914 6.71 14.11 21.62
C TYR A 914 5.81 14.04 22.87
N TYR A 915 4.50 14.28 22.75
CA TYR A 915 3.57 14.13 23.89
C TYR A 915 3.28 12.66 24.23
N GLN A 916 3.32 11.77 23.23
CA GLN A 916 3.12 10.33 23.43
C GLN A 916 4.28 9.71 24.20
N VAL A 917 5.53 10.13 23.94
CA VAL A 917 6.72 9.80 24.75
C VAL A 917 6.57 10.24 26.21
N LEU A 918 6.06 11.45 26.44
CA LEU A 918 5.78 11.95 27.79
C LEU A 918 4.63 11.22 28.48
N GLU A 919 3.61 10.80 27.73
CA GLU A 919 2.50 9.95 28.21
C GLU A 919 2.96 8.52 28.51
N GLU A 920 3.80 7.90 27.67
CA GLU A 920 4.34 6.55 27.88
C GLU A 920 5.30 6.49 29.07
N LEU A 921 6.16 7.50 29.25
CA LEU A 921 6.96 7.68 30.47
C LEU A 921 6.07 7.94 31.70
N GLY A 922 4.93 8.62 31.52
CA GLY A 922 3.89 8.80 32.53
C GLY A 922 3.10 7.52 32.86
N ASP A 923 2.84 6.67 31.88
CA ASP A 923 2.06 5.44 31.97
C ASP A 923 2.87 4.26 32.53
N CYS A 924 4.16 4.18 32.20
CA CYS A 924 5.10 3.27 32.87
C CYS A 924 5.08 3.48 34.39
N ARG A 925 4.84 4.71 34.82
CA ARG A 925 4.73 5.13 36.21
C ARG A 925 3.33 4.93 36.82
N LEU A 926 2.25 5.12 36.07
CA LEU A 926 0.88 4.87 36.58
C LEU A 926 0.57 3.37 36.75
N ASN A 927 1.20 2.52 35.94
CA ASN A 927 0.97 1.07 35.91
C ASN A 927 2.11 0.23 36.51
N CYS A 928 3.09 0.85 37.19
CA CYS A 928 4.26 0.18 37.79
C CYS A 928 5.07 -0.70 36.81
N ARG A 929 5.19 -0.31 35.53
CA ARG A 929 6.10 -0.98 34.59
C ARG A 929 7.53 -0.50 34.87
N LYS A 930 8.51 -1.42 34.84
CA LYS A 930 9.93 -1.07 34.97
C LYS A 930 10.34 -0.12 33.85
N LEU A 931 11.02 0.98 34.19
CA LEU A 931 11.78 1.76 33.23
C LEU A 931 12.83 0.84 32.58
N PRO A 932 13.23 1.09 31.32
CA PRO A 932 14.40 0.44 30.74
C PRO A 932 15.60 0.54 31.69
N GLU A 933 16.36 -0.55 31.88
CA GLU A 933 17.43 -0.62 32.89
C GLU A 933 18.44 0.51 32.77
N TRP A 934 18.82 0.87 31.53
CA TRP A 934 19.73 2.01 31.27
C TRP A 934 19.20 3.36 31.79
N LEU A 935 17.88 3.56 31.74
CA LEU A 935 17.23 4.80 32.17
C LEU A 935 17.08 4.83 33.69
N ALA A 936 16.83 3.67 34.31
CA ALA A 936 16.82 3.53 35.77
C ALA A 936 18.22 3.74 36.37
N ASP A 937 19.24 3.11 35.79
CA ASP A 937 20.64 3.27 36.22
C ASP A 937 21.13 4.72 36.10
N ALA A 938 20.65 5.47 35.10
CA ALA A 938 20.92 6.90 34.96
C ALA A 938 20.25 7.74 36.05
N PHE A 939 19.03 7.39 36.50
CA PHE A 939 18.36 8.07 37.61
C PHE A 939 19.05 7.82 38.95
N ASP A 940 19.54 6.61 39.18
CA ASP A 940 20.18 6.21 40.43
C ASP A 940 21.59 6.83 40.61
N GLN A 941 22.19 7.35 39.54
CA GLN A 941 23.46 8.09 39.57
C GLN A 941 23.29 9.59 39.87
N LEU A 942 22.05 10.08 40.01
CA LEU A 942 21.78 11.48 40.34
C LEU A 942 22.10 11.79 41.81
N GLN A 943 22.61 12.99 42.07
CA GLN A 943 22.74 13.49 43.44
C GLN A 943 21.36 13.53 44.14
N PRO A 944 21.25 13.15 45.42
CA PRO A 944 19.97 12.96 46.12
C PRO A 944 19.02 14.18 46.05
N GLU A 945 19.56 15.38 46.15
CA GLU A 945 18.81 16.65 46.09
C GLU A 945 18.20 16.91 44.71
N ARG A 946 18.84 16.41 43.64
CA ARG A 946 18.40 16.56 42.24
C ARG A 946 17.40 15.48 41.83
N LEU A 947 17.56 14.27 42.38
CA LEU A 947 16.60 13.17 42.21
C LEU A 947 15.22 13.58 42.75
N GLU A 948 15.17 14.26 43.89
CA GLU A 948 13.92 14.78 44.45
C GLU A 948 13.29 15.90 43.60
N LEU A 949 14.10 16.79 43.00
CA LEU A 949 13.60 17.84 42.10
C LEU A 949 13.01 17.26 40.81
N VAL A 950 13.70 16.28 40.19
CA VAL A 950 13.23 15.60 38.97
C VAL A 950 11.99 14.75 39.25
N LYS A 951 11.94 14.04 40.39
CA LYS A 951 10.74 13.34 40.86
C LYS A 951 9.59 14.32 41.05
N ALA A 952 9.83 15.49 41.67
CA ALA A 952 8.81 16.49 41.93
C ALA A 952 8.31 17.21 40.66
N TRP A 953 9.16 17.35 39.63
CA TRP A 953 8.74 17.85 38.31
C TRP A 953 7.95 16.79 37.52
N LEU A 954 8.42 15.53 37.47
CA LEU A 954 7.71 14.42 36.84
C LEU A 954 6.37 14.09 37.52
N THR A 955 6.22 14.37 38.82
CA THR A 955 4.95 14.27 39.56
C THR A 955 4.03 15.49 39.36
N LYS A 956 4.45 16.52 38.61
CA LYS A 956 3.80 17.84 38.51
C LYS A 956 3.62 18.56 39.86
N GLN A 957 4.39 18.21 40.88
CA GLN A 957 4.41 18.91 42.17
C GLN A 957 5.21 20.22 42.11
N VAL A 958 6.12 20.34 41.14
CA VAL A 958 6.88 21.56 40.82
C VAL A 958 6.72 21.84 39.33
N ASN A 959 6.52 23.11 38.97
CA ASN A 959 6.43 23.56 37.58
C ASN A 959 7.45 24.68 37.39
N PHE A 960 8.20 24.66 36.28
CA PHE A 960 9.15 25.74 35.97
C PHE A 960 8.38 26.94 35.43
N VAL A 961 8.47 28.08 36.10
CA VAL A 961 7.84 29.34 35.68
C VAL A 961 8.89 30.44 35.80
N ALA A 962 9.07 31.24 34.75
CA ALA A 962 10.10 32.27 34.68
C ALA A 962 9.93 33.35 35.78
N ASP A 963 11.05 33.78 36.36
CA ASP A 963 11.08 34.90 37.31
C ASP A 963 11.34 36.23 36.57
N ALA A 964 10.75 37.32 37.09
CA ALA A 964 10.41 38.51 36.30
C ALA A 964 11.39 39.69 36.41
N GLU A 965 12.62 39.51 36.88
CA GLU A 965 13.52 40.65 37.16
C GLU A 965 14.98 40.35 36.75
N ASP A 966 15.27 40.47 35.46
CA ASP A 966 16.30 41.37 34.87
C ASP A 966 16.36 41.25 33.32
#